data_AF-A0A518HSN8-F1
#
_entry.id   AF-A0A518HSN8-F1
#
_cell.length_a   1.000
_cell.length_b   1.000
_cell.length_c   1.000
_cell.angle_alpha   90.00
_cell.angle_beta   90.00
_cell.angle_gamma   90.00
#
_symmetry.space_group_name_H-M   'P 1'
#
loop_
_entity.id
_entity.type
_entity.pdbx_description
1 polymer ?
#
loop_
_entity_poly.entity_id
_entity_poly.type
_entity_poly.pdbx_seq_one_letter_code
_entity_poly.pdbx_strand_id
1 'polypeptide(L)'
;MSGVDWKQFENRVRSIASYRWYRPARAETVNGVRLDCVVKVEPDYWVIVEASKSTTLEKLRTDLAKFQAVRPALLTDNIYSKCYFVTQNEPSEGLITTGNGFHVNVMSFKTFSKELINHEVYRYAREARPFGSSVNPFNGESDPIEYVPVEYSTIDGTQTFDIAAISKRLSMGKRFVLLGEYGTGKSRCLRQIFHQMAIHAQEACMFPFAIDLRRHWGAKSGEEIVRRHFQDLGLSEYTDSILRAYTQGGVVFLLDGFDEIGSQAWSDKTSYLRAIRREAVVAIRDLIESSKGGVIVTGRHHFFDSNEEMLDCLGLIKAEDLVVYAPNEFSKEQMETYLTKAGIKISVPSWLPKRPLIGQVIASINAEEQSRIFLQEASEVAFWKEFVSVLCKREARIHHALHAEGIHSILKRLARITRQKPSNVGPISLNEVNQVFAELAGTLPVDESTAMLQRLPGLGRLSAESSDRQFVDAYILDGLRGDDLVDCLRKVSTLPLKDRFIHPLGSLGISIVTSECLREDQQRDAVYVARQLSESNPTFSSDIIAALAVANATTIDTKGMVITNGEFSKLDLTQENLVNLTLVSCVLHQLYLPESQPTNLFLKDCLVSEAFGISAAKPSLPPWLSSCSAERIHHMDTLDRIKQADLSPSELILVTILKKTFFQPGAGRKEEALMRGLGDLAKPGVAQKIVNRLLQEEILTQGPGRSGRIYRPNRSQTDRVGKIVADLGKSIDPIWEFASKLT
;
A
#
# COMPACT_ATOMS: atom_id res chain seq x y z
N MET A 1 5.35 -7.96 36.06
CA MET A 1 4.02 -7.36 36.30
C MET A 1 4.14 -6.43 37.49
N SER A 2 4.27 -5.12 37.23
CA SER A 2 4.10 -4.10 38.26
C SER A 2 2.70 -4.25 38.86
N GLY A 3 2.60 -4.26 40.20
CA GLY A 3 1.32 -4.45 40.89
C GLY A 3 0.29 -3.44 40.41
N VAL A 4 -0.82 -3.92 39.86
CA VAL A 4 -1.97 -3.06 39.51
C VAL A 4 -2.33 -2.25 40.75
N ASP A 5 -2.58 -0.96 40.61
CA ASP A 5 -3.00 -0.08 41.72
C ASP A 5 -4.38 -0.50 42.26
N TRP A 6 -4.59 -0.49 43.59
CA TRP A 6 -5.84 -0.90 44.25
C TRP A 6 -7.06 -0.20 43.66
N LYS A 7 -6.96 1.12 43.51
CA LYS A 7 -8.02 1.97 42.95
C LYS A 7 -8.34 1.61 41.49
N GLN A 8 -7.34 1.25 40.69
CA GLN A 8 -7.55 0.81 39.31
C GLN A 8 -8.34 -0.51 39.24
N PHE A 9 -8.07 -1.46 40.14
CA PHE A 9 -8.77 -2.74 40.16
C PHE A 9 -10.24 -2.59 40.57
N GLU A 10 -10.53 -1.83 41.63
CA GLU A 10 -11.91 -1.51 42.02
C GLU A 10 -12.67 -0.82 40.87
N ASN A 11 -12.04 0.15 40.19
CA ASN A 11 -12.64 0.82 39.05
C ASN A 11 -12.98 -0.17 37.93
N ARG A 12 -12.11 -1.14 37.63
CA ARG A 12 -12.37 -2.19 36.63
C ARG A 12 -13.55 -3.08 37.02
N VAL A 13 -13.63 -3.49 38.29
CA VAL A 13 -14.78 -4.27 38.81
C VAL A 13 -16.08 -3.47 38.65
N ARG A 14 -16.08 -2.19 39.03
CA ARG A 14 -17.24 -1.29 38.85
C ARG A 14 -17.60 -1.07 37.39
N SER A 15 -16.64 -0.95 36.48
CA SER A 15 -16.89 -0.85 35.04
C SER A 15 -17.60 -2.10 34.51
N ILE A 16 -17.06 -3.29 34.77
CA ILE A 16 -17.68 -4.56 34.34
C ILE A 16 -19.08 -4.72 34.93
N ALA A 17 -19.25 -4.41 36.21
CA ALA A 17 -20.56 -4.42 36.86
C ALA A 17 -21.55 -3.47 36.16
N SER A 18 -21.13 -2.25 35.86
CA SER A 18 -21.97 -1.26 35.18
C SER A 18 -22.41 -1.73 33.79
N TYR A 19 -21.50 -2.38 33.05
CA TYR A 19 -21.79 -2.95 31.74
C TYR A 19 -22.79 -4.11 31.84
N ARG A 20 -22.56 -5.03 32.78
CA ARG A 20 -23.36 -6.26 32.93
C ARG A 20 -24.80 -6.00 33.32
N TRP A 21 -25.06 -4.97 34.13
CA TRP A 21 -26.41 -4.65 34.60
C TRP A 21 -27.00 -3.37 34.00
N TYR A 22 -26.26 -2.69 33.11
CA TYR A 22 -26.69 -1.44 32.46
C TYR A 22 -27.15 -0.36 33.47
N ARG A 23 -26.43 -0.24 34.57
CA ARG A 23 -26.72 0.68 35.67
C ARG A 23 -25.41 1.18 36.29
N PRO A 24 -25.38 2.39 36.86
CA PRO A 24 -24.17 2.89 37.51
C PRO A 24 -23.75 2.00 38.70
N ALA A 25 -22.53 1.47 38.66
CA ALA A 25 -21.92 0.81 39.80
C ALA A 25 -21.13 1.81 40.64
N ARG A 26 -21.48 1.94 41.92
CA ARG A 26 -20.89 2.95 42.83
C ARG A 26 -20.45 2.32 44.14
N ALA A 27 -19.41 2.87 44.75
CA ALA A 27 -19.12 2.55 46.14
C ALA A 27 -20.20 3.20 47.02
N GLU A 28 -20.78 2.44 47.94
CA GLU A 28 -21.88 2.90 48.80
C GLU A 28 -21.77 2.24 50.18
N THR A 29 -22.24 2.94 51.22
CA THR A 29 -22.30 2.38 52.57
C THR A 29 -23.71 1.89 52.83
N VAL A 30 -23.87 0.61 53.18
CA VAL A 30 -25.15 -0.01 53.50
C VAL A 30 -25.05 -0.66 54.88
N ASN A 31 -25.99 -0.32 55.77
CA ASN A 31 -25.99 -0.79 57.17
C ASN A 31 -24.64 -0.59 57.89
N GLY A 32 -24.01 0.57 57.69
CA GLY A 32 -22.69 0.90 58.26
C GLY A 32 -21.48 0.21 57.62
N VAL A 33 -21.70 -0.70 56.65
CA VAL A 33 -20.65 -1.40 55.91
C VAL A 33 -20.38 -0.67 54.60
N ARG A 34 -19.13 -0.24 54.40
CA ARG A 34 -18.68 0.34 53.12
C ARG A 34 -18.43 -0.78 52.12
N LEU A 35 -19.11 -0.71 50.97
CA LEU A 35 -19.03 -1.70 49.90
C LEU A 35 -18.34 -1.10 48.68
N ASP A 36 -17.53 -1.90 48.01
CA ASP A 36 -16.74 -1.44 46.86
C ASP A 36 -17.60 -1.11 45.64
N CYS A 37 -18.69 -1.87 45.45
CA CYS A 37 -19.57 -1.75 44.30
C CYS A 37 -21.00 -2.20 44.63
N VAL A 38 -21.94 -1.25 44.53
CA VAL A 38 -23.38 -1.46 44.63
C VAL A 38 -24.03 -1.03 43.31
N VAL A 39 -24.88 -1.89 42.78
CA VAL A 39 -25.67 -1.66 41.57
C VAL A 39 -27.14 -1.83 41.90
N LYS A 40 -27.91 -0.75 41.85
CA LYS A 40 -29.37 -0.79 42.07
C LYS A 40 -30.04 -1.08 40.74
N VAL A 41 -30.36 -2.35 40.48
CA VAL A 41 -30.90 -2.81 39.19
C VAL A 41 -32.36 -2.37 39.07
N GLU A 42 -33.13 -2.68 40.11
CA GLU A 42 -34.53 -2.28 40.34
C GLU A 42 -34.67 -1.79 41.80
N PRO A 43 -35.77 -1.11 42.17
CA PRO A 43 -35.97 -0.61 43.53
C PRO A 43 -35.80 -1.68 44.62
N ASP A 44 -36.27 -2.89 44.34
CA ASP A 44 -36.28 -4.08 45.20
C ASP A 44 -35.22 -5.12 44.80
N TYR A 45 -34.36 -4.85 43.82
CA TYR A 45 -33.30 -5.77 43.40
C TYR A 45 -31.94 -5.09 43.21
N TRP A 46 -31.02 -5.39 44.13
CA TRP A 46 -29.68 -4.81 44.15
C TRP A 46 -28.62 -5.89 43.94
N VAL A 47 -27.51 -5.52 43.29
CA VAL A 47 -26.33 -6.35 43.15
C VAL A 47 -25.19 -5.72 43.93
N ILE A 48 -24.53 -6.52 44.76
CA ILE A 48 -23.43 -6.09 45.61
C ILE A 48 -22.19 -6.86 45.20
N VAL A 49 -21.12 -6.13 44.93
CA VAL A 49 -19.83 -6.68 44.55
C VAL A 49 -18.78 -6.12 45.50
N GLU A 50 -18.07 -7.02 46.17
CA GLU A 50 -16.88 -6.66 46.94
C GLU A 50 -15.65 -7.19 46.20
N ALA A 51 -14.61 -6.37 46.09
CA ALA A 51 -13.39 -6.70 45.38
C ALA A 51 -12.27 -7.01 46.38
N SER A 52 -11.32 -7.89 46.05
CA SER A 52 -10.13 -8.08 46.88
C SER A 52 -8.89 -8.44 46.09
N LYS A 53 -7.75 -7.84 46.49
CA LYS A 53 -6.41 -8.23 46.04
C LYS A 53 -5.69 -9.14 47.03
N SER A 54 -6.31 -9.41 48.17
CA SER A 54 -5.68 -10.24 49.19
C SER A 54 -5.45 -11.64 48.63
N THR A 55 -4.31 -12.22 48.97
CA THR A 55 -4.01 -13.63 48.74
C THR A 55 -4.16 -14.46 50.03
N THR A 56 -4.34 -13.80 51.19
CA THR A 56 -4.51 -14.49 52.47
C THR A 56 -5.96 -14.88 52.70
N LEU A 57 -6.18 -16.18 52.95
CA LEU A 57 -7.51 -16.76 53.13
C LEU A 57 -8.29 -16.16 54.31
N GLU A 58 -7.59 -15.81 55.39
CA GLU A 58 -8.17 -15.14 56.56
C GLU A 58 -8.80 -13.79 56.19
N LYS A 59 -8.03 -12.92 55.53
CA LYS A 59 -8.53 -11.61 55.09
C LYS A 59 -9.68 -11.76 54.09
N LEU A 60 -9.56 -12.70 53.15
CA LEU A 60 -10.63 -12.98 52.17
C LEU A 60 -11.92 -13.43 52.85
N ARG A 61 -11.84 -14.27 53.90
CA ARG A 61 -13.01 -14.67 54.70
C ARG A 61 -13.60 -13.49 55.48
N THR A 62 -12.77 -12.62 56.05
CA THR A 62 -13.22 -11.42 56.74
C THR A 62 -13.95 -10.45 55.79
N ASP A 63 -13.40 -10.21 54.61
CA ASP A 63 -14.05 -9.37 53.60
C ASP A 63 -15.37 -10.00 53.13
N LEU A 64 -15.41 -11.31 52.94
CA LEU A 64 -16.61 -12.04 52.55
C LEU A 64 -17.69 -12.02 53.65
N ALA A 65 -17.32 -12.00 54.93
CA ALA A 65 -18.27 -11.92 56.04
C ALA A 65 -19.06 -10.60 56.06
N LYS A 66 -18.60 -9.53 55.39
CA LYS A 66 -19.34 -8.26 55.24
C LYS A 66 -20.77 -8.46 54.70
N PHE A 67 -20.96 -9.44 53.81
CA PHE A 67 -22.27 -9.75 53.23
C PHE A 67 -23.29 -10.29 54.24
N GLN A 68 -22.86 -10.78 55.41
CA GLN A 68 -23.76 -11.25 56.46
C GLN A 68 -24.48 -10.10 57.17
N ALA A 69 -23.86 -8.92 57.25
CA ALA A 69 -24.47 -7.74 57.89
C ALA A 69 -25.37 -6.95 56.93
N VAL A 70 -25.04 -6.94 55.63
CA VAL A 70 -25.72 -6.11 54.65
C VAL A 70 -27.04 -6.73 54.16
N ARG A 71 -27.03 -8.02 53.86
CA ARG A 71 -28.16 -8.70 53.22
C ARG A 71 -29.41 -8.79 54.11
N PRO A 72 -29.33 -9.14 55.41
CA PRO A 72 -30.52 -9.10 56.28
C PRO A 72 -31.11 -7.70 56.41
N ALA A 73 -30.26 -6.66 56.42
CA ALA A 73 -30.72 -5.27 56.47
C ALA A 73 -31.49 -4.91 55.19
N LEU A 74 -30.93 -5.19 54.01
CA LEU A 74 -31.63 -4.96 52.74
C LEU A 74 -32.93 -5.77 52.63
N LEU A 75 -32.94 -7.01 53.12
CA LEU A 75 -34.15 -7.83 53.11
C LEU A 75 -35.25 -7.25 54.02
N THR A 76 -34.86 -6.62 55.14
CA THR A 76 -35.81 -5.91 56.04
C THR A 76 -36.45 -4.72 55.32
N ASP A 77 -35.73 -4.10 54.39
CA ASP A 77 -36.22 -3.03 53.52
C ASP A 77 -36.96 -3.57 52.26
N ASN A 78 -37.25 -4.88 52.19
CA ASN A 78 -37.82 -5.58 51.03
C ASN A 78 -36.96 -5.51 49.75
N ILE A 79 -35.63 -5.43 49.91
CA ILE A 79 -34.68 -5.42 48.80
C ILE A 79 -33.94 -6.75 48.75
N TYR A 80 -34.11 -7.48 47.65
CA TYR A 80 -33.32 -8.67 47.36
C TYR A 80 -31.91 -8.28 46.90
N SER A 81 -30.89 -8.87 47.52
CA SER A 81 -29.49 -8.61 47.17
C SER A 81 -28.81 -9.83 46.58
N LYS A 82 -28.27 -9.71 45.36
CA LYS A 82 -27.35 -10.70 44.77
C LYS A 82 -25.91 -10.30 45.03
N CYS A 83 -25.14 -11.17 45.69
CA CYS A 83 -23.78 -10.84 46.14
C CYS A 83 -22.70 -11.55 45.30
N TYR A 84 -21.63 -10.82 45.00
CA TYR A 84 -20.43 -11.29 44.32
C TYR A 84 -19.18 -10.90 45.13
N PHE A 85 -18.25 -11.84 45.25
CA PHE A 85 -16.93 -11.57 45.82
C PHE A 85 -15.87 -11.81 44.73
N VAL A 86 -15.24 -10.73 44.27
CA VAL A 86 -14.38 -10.73 43.09
C VAL A 86 -12.92 -10.57 43.50
N THR A 87 -12.14 -11.63 43.34
CA THR A 87 -10.70 -11.63 43.65
C THR A 87 -9.87 -11.28 42.42
N GLN A 88 -8.72 -10.62 42.60
CA GLN A 88 -7.82 -10.32 41.47
C GLN A 88 -7.34 -11.61 40.77
N ASN A 89 -6.99 -12.63 41.56
CA ASN A 89 -6.52 -13.92 41.09
C ASN A 89 -7.59 -14.99 41.28
N GLU A 90 -7.37 -16.19 40.74
CA GLU A 90 -8.29 -17.32 40.97
C GLU A 90 -8.43 -17.64 42.47
N PRO A 91 -9.65 -17.66 43.00
CA PRO A 91 -9.90 -18.00 44.40
C PRO A 91 -9.70 -19.50 44.63
N SER A 92 -9.32 -19.89 45.85
CA SER A 92 -9.21 -21.31 46.22
C SER A 92 -10.59 -21.96 46.34
N GLU A 93 -10.69 -23.28 46.13
CA GLU A 93 -11.93 -24.04 46.30
C GLU A 93 -12.54 -23.88 47.70
N GLY A 94 -11.69 -23.79 48.73
CA GLY A 94 -12.13 -23.55 50.10
C GLY A 94 -12.82 -22.19 50.27
N LEU A 95 -12.36 -21.15 49.57
CA LEU A 95 -13.00 -19.84 49.59
C LEU A 95 -14.31 -19.85 48.80
N ILE A 96 -14.34 -20.52 47.65
CA ILE A 96 -15.58 -20.71 46.85
C ILE A 96 -16.64 -21.42 47.68
N THR A 97 -16.27 -22.52 48.35
CA THR A 97 -17.17 -23.28 49.22
C THR A 97 -17.68 -22.41 50.39
N THR A 98 -16.80 -21.61 51.00
CA THR A 98 -17.19 -20.65 52.05
C THR A 98 -18.21 -19.64 51.52
N GLY A 99 -17.97 -19.08 50.33
CA GLY A 99 -18.90 -18.13 49.68
C GLY A 99 -20.24 -18.73 49.35
N ASN A 100 -20.26 -19.95 48.78
CA ASN A 100 -21.50 -20.69 48.50
C ASN A 100 -22.32 -20.92 49.77
N GLY A 101 -21.67 -21.26 50.89
CA GLY A 101 -22.32 -21.37 52.20
C GLY A 101 -22.95 -20.06 52.68
N PHE A 102 -22.44 -18.91 52.22
CA PHE A 102 -23.05 -17.61 52.46
C PHE A 102 -23.91 -17.10 51.31
N HIS A 103 -24.22 -17.91 50.29
CA HIS A 103 -24.93 -17.50 49.07
C HIS A 103 -24.27 -16.29 48.35
N VAL A 104 -22.95 -16.26 48.32
CA VAL A 104 -22.12 -15.26 47.64
C VAL A 104 -21.39 -15.93 46.49
N ASN A 105 -21.49 -15.39 45.28
CA ASN A 105 -20.74 -15.90 44.13
C ASN A 105 -19.28 -15.45 44.22
N VAL A 106 -18.38 -16.37 44.55
CA VAL A 106 -16.94 -16.10 44.64
C VAL A 106 -16.27 -16.47 43.33
N MET A 107 -15.57 -15.53 42.72
CA MET A 107 -14.88 -15.76 41.44
C MET A 107 -13.71 -14.80 41.23
N SER A 108 -12.81 -15.13 40.31
CA SER A 108 -11.79 -14.18 39.88
C SER A 108 -12.39 -13.05 39.05
N PHE A 109 -11.65 -11.95 38.96
CA PHE A 109 -11.96 -10.86 38.06
C PHE A 109 -12.03 -11.30 36.60
N LYS A 110 -11.15 -12.23 36.20
CA LYS A 110 -11.14 -12.79 34.84
C LYS A 110 -12.47 -13.49 34.55
N THR A 111 -12.93 -14.33 35.46
CA THR A 111 -14.23 -15.04 35.34
C THR A 111 -15.40 -14.07 35.37
N PHE A 112 -15.41 -13.10 36.29
CA PHE A 112 -16.44 -12.08 36.38
C PHE A 112 -16.58 -11.25 35.09
N SER A 113 -15.44 -10.90 34.47
CA SER A 113 -15.38 -10.19 33.20
C SER A 113 -15.86 -11.06 32.02
N LYS A 114 -15.53 -12.36 32.03
CA LYS A 114 -15.96 -13.32 30.98
C LYS A 114 -17.47 -13.55 30.95
N GLU A 115 -18.15 -13.40 32.08
CA GLU A 115 -19.62 -13.48 32.13
C GLU A 115 -20.31 -12.31 31.40
N LEU A 116 -19.61 -11.18 31.18
CA LEU A 116 -20.09 -10.12 30.27
C LEU A 116 -19.82 -10.50 28.82
N ILE A 117 -18.56 -10.77 28.52
CA ILE A 117 -18.09 -11.25 27.23
C ILE A 117 -16.78 -12.01 27.40
N ASN A 118 -16.72 -13.21 26.84
CA ASN A 118 -15.48 -13.94 26.70
C ASN A 118 -14.74 -13.48 25.44
N HIS A 119 -13.90 -12.45 25.58
CA HIS A 119 -13.24 -11.85 24.42
C HIS A 119 -12.24 -12.81 23.75
N GLU A 120 -11.70 -13.80 24.48
CA GLU A 120 -10.87 -14.86 23.91
C GLU A 120 -11.63 -15.66 22.84
N VAL A 121 -12.93 -15.92 23.05
CA VAL A 121 -13.80 -16.61 22.08
C VAL A 121 -14.07 -15.72 20.86
N TYR A 122 -14.36 -14.44 21.09
CA TYR A 122 -14.51 -13.48 20.00
C TYR A 122 -13.23 -13.40 19.16
N ARG A 123 -12.07 -13.29 19.81
CA ARG A 123 -10.76 -13.22 19.15
C ARG A 123 -10.53 -14.45 18.29
N TYR A 124 -10.75 -15.65 18.82
CA TYR A 124 -10.61 -16.90 18.07
C TYR A 124 -11.54 -16.93 16.83
N ALA A 125 -12.83 -16.64 17.01
CA ALA A 125 -13.80 -16.63 15.91
C ALA A 125 -13.48 -15.55 14.87
N ARG A 126 -13.00 -14.38 15.30
CA ARG A 126 -12.65 -13.28 14.41
C ARG A 126 -11.37 -13.55 13.63
N GLU A 127 -10.34 -14.11 14.26
CA GLU A 127 -9.05 -14.46 13.61
C GLU A 127 -9.22 -15.58 12.57
N ALA A 128 -10.23 -16.45 12.75
CA ALA A 128 -10.61 -17.46 11.76
C ALA A 128 -11.21 -16.88 10.46
N ARG A 129 -11.44 -15.56 10.40
CA ARG A 129 -11.98 -14.87 9.21
C ARG A 129 -11.05 -13.77 8.71
N PRO A 130 -11.04 -13.50 7.40
CA PRO A 130 -10.35 -12.35 6.84
C PRO A 130 -10.69 -11.00 7.46
N PHE A 131 -9.74 -10.06 7.41
CA PHE A 131 -9.96 -8.65 7.76
C PHE A 131 -10.04 -7.84 6.47
N GLY A 132 -11.26 -7.54 6.01
CA GLY A 132 -11.49 -6.75 4.79
C GLY A 132 -10.65 -7.26 3.61
N SER A 133 -9.84 -6.38 3.02
CA SER A 133 -8.97 -6.71 1.89
C SER A 133 -7.63 -7.37 2.28
N SER A 134 -7.41 -7.69 3.55
CA SER A 134 -6.18 -8.37 4.03
C SER A 134 -6.23 -9.88 3.78
N VAL A 135 -6.40 -10.27 2.52
CA VAL A 135 -6.50 -11.65 2.06
C VAL A 135 -5.42 -11.99 1.05
N ASN A 136 -5.10 -13.27 0.94
CA ASN A 136 -4.34 -13.79 -0.18
C ASN A 136 -5.20 -13.65 -1.46
N PRO A 137 -4.70 -12.98 -2.50
CA PRO A 137 -5.47 -12.70 -3.72
C PRO A 137 -5.87 -13.95 -4.50
N PHE A 138 -5.24 -15.11 -4.27
CA PHE A 138 -5.50 -16.37 -4.97
C PHE A 138 -6.49 -17.32 -4.30
N ASN A 139 -6.74 -17.24 -3.00
CA ASN A 139 -7.67 -18.14 -2.35
C ASN A 139 -8.67 -17.41 -1.43
N GLY A 140 -8.48 -16.11 -1.18
CA GLY A 140 -9.34 -15.34 -0.29
C GLY A 140 -9.13 -15.63 1.19
N GLU A 141 -8.16 -16.48 1.54
CA GLU A 141 -7.79 -16.76 2.92
C GLU A 141 -7.07 -15.57 3.54
N SER A 142 -7.00 -15.52 4.88
CA SER A 142 -6.25 -14.49 5.59
C SER A 142 -4.79 -14.47 5.13
N ASP A 143 -4.29 -13.29 4.72
CA ASP A 143 -2.90 -13.18 4.28
C ASP A 143 -1.96 -13.46 5.48
N PRO A 144 -1.06 -14.46 5.39
CA PRO A 144 -0.24 -14.93 6.52
C PRO A 144 0.97 -14.05 6.81
N ILE A 145 1.30 -13.11 5.92
CA ILE A 145 2.55 -12.34 5.98
C ILE A 145 2.50 -11.40 7.18
N GLU A 146 3.61 -11.32 7.89
CA GLU A 146 3.74 -10.47 9.07
C GLU A 146 3.69 -8.97 8.69
N TYR A 147 3.15 -8.14 9.57
CA TYR A 147 2.96 -6.72 9.31
C TYR A 147 4.31 -5.98 9.17
N VAL A 148 4.36 -5.04 8.22
CA VAL A 148 5.48 -4.09 8.06
C VAL A 148 5.06 -2.76 8.67
N PRO A 149 5.80 -2.23 9.67
CA PRO A 149 5.50 -0.95 10.27
C PRO A 149 5.52 0.19 9.24
N VAL A 150 4.43 0.98 9.27
CA VAL A 150 4.30 2.24 8.54
C VAL A 150 3.77 3.32 9.48
N GLU A 151 4.03 4.57 9.12
CA GLU A 151 3.52 5.73 9.83
C GLU A 151 2.29 6.31 9.12
N TYR A 152 1.30 6.72 9.92
CA TYR A 152 0.08 7.37 9.47
C TYR A 152 0.13 8.85 9.85
N SER A 153 0.00 9.74 8.89
CA SER A 153 0.14 11.19 9.11
C SER A 153 -1.22 11.90 9.16
N THR A 154 -1.29 12.98 9.92
CA THR A 154 -2.43 13.93 9.83
C THR A 154 -2.42 14.70 8.52
N ILE A 155 -3.56 15.32 8.17
CA ILE A 155 -3.75 16.11 6.94
C ILE A 155 -2.65 17.17 6.75
N ASP A 156 -2.30 17.85 7.85
CA ASP A 156 -1.32 18.93 7.89
C ASP A 156 0.14 18.43 8.01
N GLY A 157 0.34 17.10 8.10
CA GLY A 157 1.64 16.47 8.29
C GLY A 157 2.30 16.76 9.64
N THR A 158 1.59 17.36 10.60
CA THR A 158 2.18 17.78 11.88
C THR A 158 2.36 16.65 12.87
N GLN A 159 1.52 15.60 12.79
CA GLN A 159 1.60 14.43 13.65
C GLN A 159 1.66 13.16 12.81
N THR A 160 2.57 12.26 13.20
CA THR A 160 2.63 10.88 12.70
C THR A 160 2.26 9.91 13.82
N PHE A 161 1.65 8.80 13.43
CA PHE A 161 1.18 7.76 14.33
C PHE A 161 1.64 6.39 13.84
N ASP A 162 2.16 5.58 14.76
CA ASP A 162 2.31 4.14 14.55
C ASP A 162 1.10 3.38 15.15
N ILE A 163 1.09 2.06 14.98
CA ILE A 163 0.01 1.21 15.50
C ILE A 163 -0.11 1.31 17.03
N ALA A 164 1.02 1.44 17.75
CA ALA A 164 1.02 1.50 19.20
C ALA A 164 0.40 2.83 19.70
N ALA A 165 0.72 3.95 19.06
CA ALA A 165 0.17 5.26 19.35
C ALA A 165 -1.34 5.30 19.05
N ILE A 166 -1.79 4.73 17.93
CA ILE A 166 -3.22 4.62 17.61
C ILE A 166 -3.92 3.77 18.67
N SER A 167 -3.41 2.57 18.98
CA SER A 167 -4.00 1.66 19.97
C SER A 167 -4.12 2.31 21.36
N LYS A 168 -3.10 3.07 21.77
CA LYS A 168 -3.10 3.82 23.04
C LYS A 168 -4.13 4.95 23.05
N ARG A 169 -4.31 5.68 21.95
CA ARG A 169 -5.32 6.74 21.89
C ARG A 169 -6.74 6.16 21.81
N LEU A 170 -6.94 5.06 21.09
CA LEU A 170 -8.21 4.33 21.07
C LEU A 170 -8.61 3.83 22.46
N SER A 171 -7.68 3.30 23.26
CA SER A 171 -7.99 2.87 24.64
C SER A 171 -8.34 4.03 25.58
N MET A 172 -7.99 5.27 25.22
CA MET A 172 -8.39 6.49 25.91
C MET A 172 -9.72 7.07 25.39
N GLY A 173 -10.43 6.37 24.50
CA GLY A 173 -11.70 6.83 23.94
C GLY A 173 -11.56 7.78 22.74
N LYS A 174 -10.35 8.00 22.22
CA LYS A 174 -10.18 8.86 21.03
C LYS A 174 -10.67 8.17 19.77
N ARG A 175 -11.12 8.96 18.80
CA ARG A 175 -11.64 8.46 17.52
C ARG A 175 -10.77 8.91 16.35
N PHE A 176 -10.69 8.04 15.34
CA PHE A 176 -9.87 8.21 14.14
C PHE A 176 -10.68 7.92 12.88
N VAL A 177 -10.39 8.67 11.82
CA VAL A 177 -10.71 8.30 10.44
C VAL A 177 -9.39 8.02 9.71
N LEU A 178 -9.21 6.80 9.21
CA LEU A 178 -8.06 6.42 8.41
C LEU A 178 -8.43 6.39 6.93
N LEU A 179 -7.91 7.37 6.19
CA LEU A 179 -8.13 7.49 4.76
C LEU A 179 -6.93 6.94 3.97
N GLY A 180 -7.20 6.40 2.79
CA GLY A 180 -6.17 5.88 1.91
C GLY A 180 -6.76 5.40 0.59
N GLU A 181 -5.96 5.45 -0.47
CA GLU A 181 -6.33 4.86 -1.76
C GLU A 181 -6.44 3.34 -1.69
N TYR A 182 -6.87 2.74 -2.80
CA TYR A 182 -6.92 1.29 -2.93
C TYR A 182 -5.51 0.68 -2.81
N GLY A 183 -5.38 -0.40 -2.03
CA GLY A 183 -4.13 -1.13 -1.88
C GLY A 183 -3.10 -0.54 -0.90
N THR A 184 -3.43 0.53 -0.16
CA THR A 184 -2.51 1.19 0.79
C THR A 184 -2.41 0.53 2.18
N GLY A 185 -3.16 -0.55 2.44
CA GLY A 185 -3.02 -1.33 3.68
C GLY A 185 -3.93 -0.92 4.85
N LYS A 186 -5.07 -0.24 4.61
CA LYS A 186 -6.04 0.14 5.66
C LYS A 186 -6.56 -1.06 6.49
N SER A 187 -7.02 -2.13 5.83
CA SER A 187 -7.49 -3.35 6.52
C SER A 187 -6.37 -4.04 7.31
N ARG A 188 -5.12 -3.97 6.80
CA ARG A 188 -3.91 -4.47 7.48
C ARG A 188 -3.62 -3.70 8.77
N CYS A 189 -3.78 -2.37 8.74
CA CYS A 189 -3.70 -1.51 9.92
C CYS A 189 -4.70 -1.95 11.00
N LEU A 190 -5.98 -2.08 10.65
CA LEU A 190 -7.01 -2.49 11.61
C LEU A 190 -6.76 -3.88 12.18
N ARG A 191 -6.31 -4.83 11.36
CA ARG A 191 -5.93 -6.17 11.84
C ARG A 191 -4.81 -6.11 12.87
N GLN A 192 -3.80 -5.28 12.64
CA GLN A 192 -2.68 -5.15 13.57
C GLN A 192 -3.09 -4.45 14.87
N ILE A 193 -3.90 -3.40 14.80
CA ILE A 193 -4.51 -2.76 15.99
C ILE A 193 -5.34 -3.79 16.78
N PHE A 194 -6.16 -4.57 16.08
CA PHE A 194 -6.97 -5.62 16.69
C PHE A 194 -6.11 -6.63 17.45
N HIS A 195 -5.09 -7.22 16.81
CA HIS A 195 -4.20 -8.19 17.45
C HIS A 195 -3.51 -7.60 18.68
N GLN A 196 -3.03 -6.36 18.60
CA GLN A 196 -2.37 -5.70 19.73
C GLN A 196 -3.33 -5.47 20.91
N MET A 197 -4.55 -5.00 20.65
CA MET A 197 -5.51 -4.68 21.70
C MET A 197 -6.19 -5.93 22.29
N ALA A 198 -6.45 -6.96 21.46
CA ALA A 198 -7.18 -8.16 21.86
C ALA A 198 -6.42 -9.00 22.90
N ILE A 199 -5.08 -8.92 22.95
CA ILE A 199 -4.25 -9.65 23.93
C ILE A 199 -4.61 -9.25 25.37
N HIS A 200 -4.89 -7.96 25.61
CA HIS A 200 -5.14 -7.43 26.94
C HIS A 200 -6.59 -7.01 27.18
N ALA A 201 -7.50 -7.33 26.24
CA ALA A 201 -8.88 -6.83 26.25
C ALA A 201 -9.63 -7.16 27.55
N GLN A 202 -9.54 -8.41 27.99
CA GLN A 202 -10.23 -8.88 29.20
C GLN A 202 -9.72 -8.20 30.47
N GLU A 203 -8.40 -8.00 30.56
CA GLU A 203 -7.73 -7.40 31.73
C GLU A 203 -7.94 -5.88 31.78
N ALA A 204 -7.94 -5.24 30.61
CA ALA A 204 -8.12 -3.80 30.46
C ALA A 204 -9.59 -3.34 30.56
N CYS A 205 -10.55 -4.27 30.47
CA CYS A 205 -11.98 -3.96 30.32
C CYS A 205 -12.30 -3.14 29.08
N MET A 206 -11.50 -3.31 28.03
CA MET A 206 -11.63 -2.60 26.77
C MET A 206 -11.65 -3.64 25.66
N PHE A 207 -12.82 -3.86 25.07
CA PHE A 207 -13.07 -4.95 24.15
C PHE A 207 -13.01 -4.45 22.70
N PRO A 208 -11.93 -4.72 21.94
CA PRO A 208 -11.86 -4.33 20.53
C PRO A 208 -12.72 -5.25 19.67
N PHE A 209 -13.54 -4.67 18.79
CA PHE A 209 -14.31 -5.40 17.78
C PHE A 209 -13.99 -4.87 16.38
N ALA A 210 -13.37 -5.73 15.58
CA ALA A 210 -13.08 -5.46 14.17
C ALA A 210 -14.22 -5.92 13.25
N ILE A 211 -14.90 -4.96 12.62
CA ILE A 211 -16.11 -5.16 11.81
C ILE A 211 -15.82 -4.78 10.36
N ASP A 212 -16.14 -5.68 9.45
CA ASP A 212 -16.08 -5.43 8.00
C ASP A 212 -17.41 -4.82 7.54
N LEU A 213 -17.41 -3.52 7.23
CA LEU A 213 -18.64 -2.78 6.91
C LEU A 213 -19.26 -3.22 5.57
N ARG A 214 -18.49 -3.85 4.67
CA ARG A 214 -19.00 -4.38 3.40
C ARG A 214 -20.13 -5.39 3.60
N ARG A 215 -20.10 -6.14 4.70
CA ARG A 215 -21.10 -7.16 5.04
C ARG A 215 -22.39 -6.58 5.63
N HIS A 216 -22.41 -5.29 5.91
CA HIS A 216 -23.48 -4.62 6.65
C HIS A 216 -24.29 -3.68 5.77
N TRP A 217 -24.30 -3.93 4.46
CA TRP A 217 -25.08 -3.16 3.50
C TRP A 217 -26.56 -3.04 3.93
N GLY A 218 -27.09 -1.83 3.77
CA GLY A 218 -28.49 -1.52 4.07
C GLY A 218 -28.84 -1.46 5.56
N ALA A 219 -27.86 -1.61 6.47
CA ALA A 219 -28.10 -1.41 7.89
C ALA A 219 -28.60 0.01 8.17
N LYS A 220 -29.55 0.15 9.10
CA LYS A 220 -30.19 1.43 9.46
C LYS A 220 -29.83 1.92 10.85
N SER A 221 -29.22 1.09 11.69
CA SER A 221 -28.75 1.46 13.04
C SER A 221 -27.42 0.79 13.37
N GLY A 222 -26.69 1.36 14.33
CA GLY A 222 -25.47 0.76 14.87
C GLY A 222 -25.73 -0.55 15.58
N GLU A 223 -26.90 -0.70 16.22
CA GLU A 223 -27.34 -1.97 16.83
C GLU A 223 -27.42 -3.10 15.79
N GLU A 224 -27.94 -2.81 14.60
CA GLU A 224 -28.03 -3.78 13.51
C GLU A 224 -26.64 -4.22 13.02
N ILE A 225 -25.67 -3.30 12.96
CA ILE A 225 -24.27 -3.64 12.64
C ILE A 225 -23.72 -4.63 13.68
N VAL A 226 -23.88 -4.33 14.96
CA VAL A 226 -23.40 -5.20 16.05
C VAL A 226 -24.09 -6.56 16.00
N ARG A 227 -25.42 -6.60 15.88
CA ARG A 227 -26.22 -7.83 15.82
C ARG A 227 -25.78 -8.73 14.67
N ARG A 228 -25.73 -8.20 13.44
CA ARG A 228 -25.32 -8.96 12.26
C ARG A 228 -23.89 -9.49 12.40
N HIS A 229 -22.94 -8.67 12.87
CA HIS A 229 -21.55 -9.09 13.04
C HIS A 229 -21.39 -10.26 14.03
N PHE A 230 -22.08 -10.21 15.18
CA PHE A 230 -22.01 -11.28 16.17
C PHE A 230 -22.77 -12.53 15.73
N GLN A 231 -23.91 -12.37 15.07
CA GLN A 231 -24.64 -13.47 14.46
C GLN A 231 -23.81 -14.18 13.41
N ASP A 232 -23.15 -13.42 12.53
CA ASP A 232 -22.26 -13.94 11.51
C ASP A 232 -21.18 -14.80 12.14
N LEU A 233 -20.60 -14.40 13.28
CA LEU A 233 -19.55 -15.14 13.99
C LEU A 233 -20.06 -16.32 14.83
N GLY A 234 -21.39 -16.53 14.92
CA GLY A 234 -21.99 -17.54 15.78
C GLY A 234 -21.90 -17.21 17.28
N LEU A 235 -21.91 -15.91 17.62
CA LEU A 235 -21.71 -15.37 18.96
C LEU A 235 -22.89 -14.48 19.41
N SER A 236 -24.09 -14.77 18.92
CA SER A 236 -25.30 -13.99 19.15
C SER A 236 -25.63 -13.80 20.64
N GLU A 237 -25.22 -14.73 21.50
CA GLU A 237 -25.44 -14.71 22.94
C GLU A 237 -24.79 -13.52 23.65
N TYR A 238 -23.73 -12.93 23.08
CA TYR A 238 -23.05 -11.78 23.67
C TYR A 238 -23.62 -10.43 23.23
N THR A 239 -24.53 -10.41 22.26
CA THR A 239 -25.00 -9.19 21.61
C THR A 239 -25.52 -8.16 22.61
N ASP A 240 -26.46 -8.53 23.48
CA ASP A 240 -27.07 -7.60 24.42
C ASP A 240 -26.07 -7.09 25.47
N SER A 241 -25.09 -7.92 25.84
CA SER A 241 -23.97 -7.49 26.70
C SER A 241 -23.10 -6.44 26.03
N ILE A 242 -22.85 -6.58 24.73
CA ILE A 242 -22.05 -5.62 23.96
C ILE A 242 -22.81 -4.33 23.78
N LEU A 243 -24.10 -4.40 23.43
CA LEU A 243 -24.97 -3.23 23.29
C LEU A 243 -24.98 -2.37 24.57
N ARG A 244 -24.93 -3.02 25.73
CA ARG A 244 -24.81 -2.36 27.04
C ARG A 244 -23.41 -1.80 27.31
N ALA A 245 -22.35 -2.48 26.85
CA ALA A 245 -20.97 -2.09 27.11
C ALA A 245 -20.49 -0.91 26.25
N TYR A 246 -20.87 -0.86 24.96
CA TYR A 246 -20.32 0.16 24.04
C TYR A 246 -20.83 1.58 24.36
N THR A 247 -22.08 1.70 24.79
CA THR A 247 -22.69 2.96 25.25
C THR A 247 -22.13 3.46 26.59
N GLN A 248 -21.29 2.65 27.25
CA GLN A 248 -20.63 2.98 28.51
C GLN A 248 -19.09 3.06 28.40
N GLY A 249 -18.54 2.89 27.19
CA GLY A 249 -17.11 3.05 26.91
C GLY A 249 -16.26 1.79 27.07
N GLY A 250 -16.87 0.63 27.28
CA GLY A 250 -16.15 -0.65 27.41
C GLY A 250 -15.68 -1.27 26.09
N VAL A 251 -16.00 -0.65 24.95
CA VAL A 251 -15.80 -1.22 23.61
C VAL A 251 -14.95 -0.29 22.76
N VAL A 252 -14.09 -0.86 21.92
CA VAL A 252 -13.37 -0.15 20.86
C VAL A 252 -13.81 -0.70 19.51
N PHE A 253 -14.36 0.15 18.64
CA PHE A 253 -14.77 -0.29 17.30
C PHE A 253 -13.67 -0.04 16.28
N LEU A 254 -13.33 -1.07 15.50
CA LEU A 254 -12.43 -1.00 14.36
C LEU A 254 -13.27 -1.30 13.10
N LEU A 255 -13.70 -0.26 12.40
CA LEU A 255 -14.69 -0.34 11.32
C LEU A 255 -13.99 -0.22 9.96
N ASP A 256 -14.06 -1.27 9.15
CA ASP A 256 -13.34 -1.33 7.86
C ASP A 256 -14.26 -1.02 6.67
N GLY A 257 -13.96 0.04 5.93
CA GLY A 257 -14.55 0.32 4.61
C GLY A 257 -15.91 1.04 4.64
N PHE A 258 -15.99 2.25 5.18
CA PHE A 258 -17.25 3.03 5.14
C PHE A 258 -17.70 3.35 3.70
N ASP A 259 -16.80 3.39 2.72
CA ASP A 259 -17.13 3.61 1.31
C ASP A 259 -17.79 2.40 0.65
N GLU A 260 -17.86 1.26 1.34
CA GLU A 260 -18.32 -0.01 0.80
C GLU A 260 -19.77 -0.37 1.19
N ILE A 261 -20.38 0.34 2.15
CA ILE A 261 -21.72 0.05 2.72
C ILE A 261 -22.90 0.63 1.92
N GLY A 262 -22.63 1.52 0.95
CA GLY A 262 -23.63 2.35 0.28
C GLY A 262 -23.82 2.10 -1.22
N SER A 263 -25.07 2.21 -1.69
CA SER A 263 -25.40 2.33 -3.11
C SER A 263 -24.93 3.68 -3.63
N GLN A 264 -24.17 3.69 -4.72
CA GLN A 264 -23.84 4.93 -5.42
C GLN A 264 -25.09 5.43 -6.16
N ALA A 265 -26.00 6.09 -5.44
CA ALA A 265 -27.15 6.73 -6.06
C ALA A 265 -26.73 8.06 -6.73
N TRP A 266 -27.49 8.42 -7.76
CA TRP A 266 -27.15 9.47 -8.75
C TRP A 266 -28.02 10.71 -8.56
N SER A 267 -27.43 11.89 -8.77
CA SER A 267 -28.15 13.16 -8.94
C SER A 267 -27.22 14.28 -9.37
N ASP A 268 -27.71 15.15 -10.26
CA ASP A 268 -27.02 16.38 -10.69
C ASP A 268 -27.02 17.47 -9.61
N LYS A 269 -27.70 17.24 -8.49
CA LYS A 269 -27.72 18.15 -7.33
C LYS A 269 -26.78 17.66 -6.24
N THR A 270 -25.69 18.40 -6.00
CA THR A 270 -24.72 18.15 -4.91
C THR A 270 -25.39 17.93 -3.56
N SER A 271 -26.43 18.70 -3.21
CA SER A 271 -27.17 18.54 -1.95
C SER A 271 -27.87 17.18 -1.81
N TYR A 272 -28.33 16.59 -2.91
CA TYR A 272 -28.94 15.26 -2.90
C TYR A 272 -27.89 14.15 -2.82
N LEU A 273 -26.72 14.31 -3.47
CA LEU A 273 -25.59 13.38 -3.31
C LEU A 273 -25.08 13.33 -1.86
N ARG A 274 -24.98 14.49 -1.21
CA ARG A 274 -24.68 14.58 0.23
C ARG A 274 -25.70 13.83 1.07
N ALA A 275 -26.99 14.01 0.79
CA ALA A 275 -28.07 13.29 1.48
C ALA A 275 -27.98 11.77 1.28
N ILE A 276 -27.70 11.31 0.05
CA ILE A 276 -27.47 9.88 -0.25
C ILE A 276 -26.28 9.34 0.54
N ARG A 277 -25.14 10.04 0.53
CA ARG A 277 -23.93 9.59 1.26
C ARG A 277 -24.18 9.52 2.76
N ARG A 278 -24.88 10.52 3.31
CA ARG A 278 -25.30 10.55 4.72
C ARG A 278 -26.21 9.37 5.04
N GLU A 279 -27.19 9.09 4.19
CA GLU A 279 -28.11 7.95 4.34
C GLU A 279 -27.37 6.61 4.23
N ALA A 280 -26.38 6.50 3.33
CA ALA A 280 -25.58 5.30 3.14
C ALA A 280 -24.76 4.93 4.38
N VAL A 281 -24.28 5.92 5.14
CA VAL A 281 -23.48 5.71 6.36
C VAL A 281 -24.28 5.88 7.65
N VAL A 282 -25.62 5.95 7.59
CA VAL A 282 -26.48 6.27 8.74
C VAL A 282 -26.26 5.33 9.93
N ALA A 283 -26.12 4.02 9.66
CA ALA A 283 -25.87 3.04 10.71
C ALA A 283 -24.46 3.17 11.31
N ILE A 284 -23.46 3.56 10.51
CA ILE A 284 -22.09 3.81 10.98
C ILE A 284 -22.10 5.03 11.89
N ARG A 285 -22.80 6.09 11.48
CA ARG A 285 -22.97 7.31 12.28
C ARG A 285 -23.63 7.01 13.62
N ASP A 286 -24.76 6.31 13.60
CA ASP A 286 -25.48 5.94 14.83
C ASP A 286 -24.59 5.13 15.79
N LEU A 287 -23.79 4.20 15.26
CA LEU A 287 -22.81 3.43 16.04
C LEU A 287 -21.73 4.31 16.67
N ILE A 288 -21.18 5.25 15.90
CA ILE A 288 -20.12 6.18 16.33
C ILE A 288 -20.65 7.13 17.40
N GLU A 289 -21.80 7.76 17.17
CA GLU A 289 -22.43 8.72 18.09
C GLU A 289 -22.81 8.04 19.42
N SER A 290 -23.31 6.81 19.35
CA SER A 290 -23.70 6.03 20.53
C SER A 290 -22.51 5.43 21.29
N SER A 291 -21.33 5.31 20.67
CA SER A 291 -20.13 4.75 21.30
C SER A 291 -19.43 5.76 22.19
N LYS A 292 -19.23 5.44 23.47
CA LYS A 292 -18.40 6.25 24.39
C LYS A 292 -16.94 5.81 24.43
N GLY A 293 -16.60 4.74 23.71
CA GLY A 293 -15.23 4.22 23.63
C GLY A 293 -14.50 4.71 22.37
N GLY A 294 -13.29 4.18 22.17
CA GLY A 294 -12.49 4.52 20.99
C GLY A 294 -13.11 3.96 19.71
N VAL A 295 -12.95 4.68 18.61
CA VAL A 295 -13.41 4.23 17.29
C VAL A 295 -12.35 4.55 16.25
N ILE A 296 -12.05 3.61 15.36
CA ILE A 296 -11.36 3.91 14.10
C ILE A 296 -12.21 3.41 12.95
N VAL A 297 -12.43 4.27 11.97
CA VAL A 297 -13.17 3.95 10.76
C VAL A 297 -12.29 4.20 9.54
N THR A 298 -12.28 3.28 8.58
CA THR A 298 -11.45 3.38 7.37
C THR A 298 -12.28 3.66 6.13
N GLY A 299 -11.70 4.36 5.15
CA GLY A 299 -12.31 4.50 3.82
C GLY A 299 -11.42 5.21 2.79
N ARG A 300 -11.99 5.55 1.64
CA ARG A 300 -11.30 6.24 0.53
C ARG A 300 -11.39 7.77 0.64
N HIS A 301 -10.37 8.47 0.13
CA HIS A 301 -10.29 9.94 0.15
C HIS A 301 -11.47 10.63 -0.53
N HIS A 302 -11.91 10.11 -1.68
CA HIS A 302 -12.88 10.78 -2.56
C HIS A 302 -14.32 10.27 -2.40
N PHE A 303 -14.65 9.62 -1.27
CA PHE A 303 -16.04 9.26 -1.02
C PHE A 303 -16.89 10.48 -0.64
N PHE A 304 -16.36 11.37 0.22
CA PHE A 304 -16.95 12.64 0.62
C PHE A 304 -16.26 13.83 -0.06
N ASP A 305 -16.94 14.97 -0.23
CA ASP A 305 -16.41 16.17 -0.91
C ASP A 305 -15.32 16.85 -0.09
N SER A 306 -15.44 16.75 1.22
CA SER A 306 -14.50 17.35 2.15
C SER A 306 -14.42 16.52 3.43
N ASN A 307 -13.32 16.70 4.16
CA ASN A 307 -13.19 16.14 5.50
C ASN A 307 -14.28 16.67 6.44
N GLU A 308 -14.81 17.87 6.20
CA GLU A 308 -15.89 18.45 7.02
C GLU A 308 -17.22 17.73 6.79
N GLU A 309 -17.57 17.47 5.53
CA GLU A 309 -18.74 16.66 5.20
C GLU A 309 -18.60 15.23 5.76
N MET A 310 -17.43 14.62 5.59
CA MET A 310 -17.15 13.28 6.09
C MET A 310 -17.37 13.19 7.60
N LEU A 311 -16.80 14.13 8.36
CA LEU A 311 -16.92 14.14 9.81
C LEU A 311 -18.40 14.33 10.22
N ASP A 312 -19.14 15.25 9.60
CA ASP A 312 -20.58 15.43 9.87
C ASP A 312 -21.39 14.16 9.54
N CYS A 313 -21.14 13.55 8.38
CA CYS A 313 -21.85 12.34 7.95
C CYS A 313 -21.56 11.13 8.84
N LEU A 314 -20.36 11.04 9.42
CA LEU A 314 -19.97 9.96 10.34
C LEU A 314 -20.29 10.28 11.80
N GLY A 315 -20.79 11.48 12.13
CA GLY A 315 -21.08 11.88 13.51
C GLY A 315 -19.83 12.18 14.36
N LEU A 316 -18.78 12.70 13.72
CA LEU A 316 -17.49 13.01 14.30
C LEU A 316 -17.27 14.54 14.41
N ILE A 317 -16.46 14.95 15.38
CA ILE A 317 -16.21 16.35 15.73
C ILE A 317 -14.75 16.71 15.40
N LYS A 318 -14.55 17.66 14.46
CA LYS A 318 -13.22 18.09 13.96
C LYS A 318 -12.22 18.49 15.05
N ALA A 319 -12.68 19.05 16.17
CA ALA A 319 -11.83 19.49 17.27
C ALA A 319 -11.37 18.34 18.18
N GLU A 320 -12.05 17.19 18.16
CA GLU A 320 -11.82 16.07 19.07
C GLU A 320 -11.27 14.83 18.36
N ASP A 321 -11.67 14.63 17.11
CA ASP A 321 -11.42 13.45 16.30
C ASP A 321 -10.33 13.69 15.25
N LEU A 322 -9.57 12.64 14.94
CA LEU A 322 -8.37 12.74 14.12
C LEU A 322 -8.57 12.10 12.75
N VAL A 323 -8.23 12.84 11.69
CA VAL A 323 -8.17 12.30 10.32
C VAL A 323 -6.71 12.03 9.98
N VAL A 324 -6.40 10.76 9.67
CA VAL A 324 -5.05 10.29 9.34
C VAL A 324 -5.03 9.59 7.98
N TYR A 325 -3.87 9.60 7.34
CA TYR A 325 -3.66 9.13 5.97
C TYR A 325 -2.71 7.94 5.99
N ALA A 326 -3.09 6.88 5.27
CA ALA A 326 -2.18 5.79 4.94
C ALA A 326 -1.18 6.26 3.88
N PRO A 327 0.10 5.86 3.97
CA PRO A 327 1.06 6.15 2.92
C PRO A 327 0.63 5.46 1.62
N ASN A 328 0.82 6.15 0.49
CA ASN A 328 0.45 5.62 -0.83
C ASN A 328 1.32 4.41 -1.23
N GLU A 329 2.58 4.41 -0.80
CA GLU A 329 3.59 3.39 -1.09
C GLU A 329 4.48 3.13 0.13
N PHE A 330 5.04 1.94 0.20
CA PHE A 330 6.18 1.63 1.06
C PHE A 330 7.44 2.36 0.60
N SER A 331 8.32 2.68 1.55
CA SER A 331 9.71 2.98 1.25
C SER A 331 10.40 1.74 0.63
N LYS A 332 11.57 1.92 0.01
CA LYS A 332 12.34 0.79 -0.52
C LYS A 332 12.65 -0.23 0.58
N GLU A 333 13.08 0.24 1.74
CA GLU A 333 13.41 -0.58 2.91
C GLU A 333 12.17 -1.33 3.46
N GLN A 334 11.00 -0.67 3.49
CA GLN A 334 9.74 -1.29 3.89
C GLN A 334 9.31 -2.39 2.92
N MET A 335 9.46 -2.17 1.61
CA MET A 335 9.16 -3.18 0.59
C MET A 335 10.12 -4.38 0.68
N GLU A 336 11.43 -4.13 0.86
CA GLU A 336 12.43 -5.19 1.07
C GLU A 336 12.13 -5.99 2.35
N THR A 337 11.74 -5.30 3.43
CA THR A 337 11.32 -5.93 4.68
C THR A 337 10.07 -6.78 4.46
N TYR A 338 9.09 -6.29 3.72
CA TYR A 338 7.87 -7.02 3.39
C TYR A 338 8.18 -8.33 2.65
N LEU A 339 8.97 -8.24 1.57
CA LEU A 339 9.35 -9.40 0.77
C LEU A 339 10.16 -10.40 1.60
N THR A 340 11.08 -9.93 2.43
CA THR A 340 11.87 -10.78 3.33
C THR A 340 10.98 -11.54 4.32
N LYS A 341 9.99 -10.87 4.92
CA LYS A 341 8.99 -11.50 5.81
C LYS A 341 8.08 -12.49 5.08
N ALA A 342 7.85 -12.29 3.79
CA ALA A 342 7.15 -13.24 2.92
C ALA A 342 8.03 -14.43 2.49
N GLY A 343 9.30 -14.51 2.93
CA GLY A 343 10.24 -15.56 2.54
C GLY A 343 10.94 -15.31 1.20
N ILE A 344 10.80 -14.12 0.64
CA ILE A 344 11.29 -13.75 -0.70
C ILE A 344 12.57 -12.93 -0.55
N LYS A 345 13.66 -13.41 -1.14
CA LYS A 345 14.97 -12.75 -1.12
C LYS A 345 15.29 -12.18 -2.49
N ILE A 346 14.68 -11.04 -2.80
CA ILE A 346 14.84 -10.36 -4.09
C ILE A 346 15.21 -8.90 -3.82
N SER A 347 16.15 -8.37 -4.61
CA SER A 347 16.45 -6.94 -4.61
C SER A 347 15.30 -6.20 -5.25
N VAL A 348 14.70 -5.23 -4.56
CA VAL A 348 13.57 -4.45 -5.08
C VAL A 348 14.06 -3.55 -6.23
N PRO A 349 13.63 -3.80 -7.48
CA PRO A 349 14.03 -2.98 -8.62
C PRO A 349 13.46 -1.55 -8.51
N SER A 350 14.10 -0.59 -9.17
CA SER A 350 13.64 0.80 -9.17
C SER A 350 12.28 1.00 -9.86
N TRP A 351 11.98 0.16 -10.86
CA TRP A 351 10.74 0.20 -11.62
C TRP A 351 9.54 -0.41 -10.86
N LEU A 352 9.78 -1.24 -9.84
CA LEU A 352 8.71 -1.96 -9.15
C LEU A 352 7.90 -0.99 -8.27
N PRO A 353 6.57 -0.85 -8.49
CA PRO A 353 5.73 -0.02 -7.63
C PRO A 353 5.72 -0.58 -6.20
N LYS A 354 5.83 0.30 -5.20
CA LYS A 354 6.02 -0.12 -3.80
C LYS A 354 4.73 -0.14 -3.01
N ARG A 355 3.59 -0.29 -3.68
CA ARG A 355 2.31 -0.41 -2.98
C ARG A 355 2.23 -1.73 -2.20
N PRO A 356 1.66 -1.76 -0.98
CA PRO A 356 1.49 -2.99 -0.22
C PRO A 356 0.81 -4.13 -0.99
N LEU A 357 -0.17 -3.80 -1.84
CA LEU A 357 -0.83 -4.76 -2.72
C LEU A 357 0.13 -5.46 -3.68
N ILE A 358 1.13 -4.77 -4.20
CA ILE A 358 2.14 -5.33 -5.10
C ILE A 358 2.97 -6.38 -4.35
N GLY A 359 3.38 -6.06 -3.11
CA GLY A 359 4.04 -7.01 -2.24
C GLY A 359 3.20 -8.28 -2.03
N GLN A 360 1.90 -8.12 -1.76
CA GLN A 360 0.98 -9.25 -1.59
C GLN A 360 0.90 -10.12 -2.84
N VAL A 361 0.83 -9.50 -4.03
CA VAL A 361 0.82 -10.25 -5.29
C VAL A 361 2.10 -11.04 -5.44
N ILE A 362 3.28 -10.41 -5.26
CA ILE A 362 4.58 -11.10 -5.38
C ILE A 362 4.67 -12.28 -4.42
N ALA A 363 4.29 -12.07 -3.16
CA ALA A 363 4.33 -13.10 -2.13
C ALA A 363 3.38 -14.27 -2.37
N SER A 364 2.40 -14.08 -3.23
CA SER A 364 1.41 -15.08 -3.57
C SER A 364 1.79 -15.90 -4.81
N ILE A 365 2.77 -15.45 -5.60
CA ILE A 365 3.37 -16.18 -6.73
C ILE A 365 4.26 -17.31 -6.18
N ASN A 366 4.35 -18.45 -6.88
CA ASN A 366 5.21 -19.56 -6.43
C ASN A 366 6.72 -19.22 -6.58
N ALA A 367 7.59 -19.88 -5.81
CA ALA A 367 9.02 -19.53 -5.73
C ALA A 367 9.81 -19.70 -7.05
N GLU A 368 9.43 -20.69 -7.87
CA GLU A 368 10.03 -20.92 -9.20
C GLU A 368 9.70 -19.77 -10.15
N GLU A 369 8.43 -19.36 -10.16
CA GLU A 369 7.90 -18.26 -10.96
C GLU A 369 8.43 -16.91 -10.49
N GLN A 370 8.58 -16.69 -9.18
CA GLN A 370 9.27 -15.52 -8.64
C GLN A 370 10.71 -15.44 -9.14
N SER A 371 11.45 -16.56 -9.09
CA SER A 371 12.83 -16.61 -9.57
C SER A 371 12.89 -16.31 -11.07
N ARG A 372 11.94 -16.84 -11.85
CA ARG A 372 11.80 -16.56 -13.28
C ARG A 372 11.54 -15.08 -13.56
N ILE A 373 10.58 -14.48 -12.85
CA ILE A 373 10.20 -13.08 -13.04
C ILE A 373 11.37 -12.16 -12.68
N PHE A 374 12.06 -12.38 -11.57
CA PHE A 374 13.03 -11.40 -11.06
C PHE A 374 14.50 -11.65 -11.46
N LEU A 375 14.83 -12.78 -12.12
CA LEU A 375 16.19 -13.08 -12.58
C LEU A 375 16.40 -12.95 -14.10
N GLN A 376 15.36 -12.67 -14.89
CA GLN A 376 15.45 -12.58 -16.36
C GLN A 376 15.62 -11.14 -16.89
N GLU A 377 16.21 -11.00 -18.08
CA GLU A 377 16.44 -9.73 -18.81
C GLU A 377 15.15 -8.97 -19.22
N ALA A 378 13.96 -9.51 -18.94
CA ALA A 378 12.66 -8.86 -19.17
C ALA A 378 11.74 -8.95 -17.93
N SER A 379 12.34 -8.85 -16.75
CA SER A 379 11.67 -9.05 -15.46
C SER A 379 10.42 -8.20 -15.23
N GLU A 380 10.44 -6.95 -15.68
CA GLU A 380 9.32 -6.01 -15.54
C GLU A 380 8.09 -6.42 -16.38
N VAL A 381 8.28 -6.87 -17.62
CA VAL A 381 7.20 -7.32 -18.51
C VAL A 381 6.61 -8.65 -18.01
N ALA A 382 7.47 -9.57 -17.59
CA ALA A 382 7.04 -10.84 -16.99
C ALA A 382 6.22 -10.59 -15.72
N PHE A 383 6.69 -9.68 -14.87
CA PHE A 383 5.96 -9.26 -13.67
C PHE A 383 4.60 -8.65 -14.00
N TRP A 384 4.53 -7.72 -14.97
CA TRP A 384 3.28 -7.08 -15.38
C TRP A 384 2.19 -8.11 -15.74
N LYS A 385 2.53 -9.09 -16.58
CA LYS A 385 1.61 -10.13 -17.04
C LYS A 385 1.02 -10.93 -15.89
N GLU A 386 1.86 -11.33 -14.94
CA GLU A 386 1.40 -12.06 -13.77
C GLU A 386 0.57 -11.14 -12.87
N PHE A 387 1.05 -9.92 -12.61
CA PHE A 387 0.38 -8.95 -11.77
C PHE A 387 -1.05 -8.63 -12.24
N VAL A 388 -1.23 -8.27 -13.51
CA VAL A 388 -2.55 -7.90 -14.05
C VAL A 388 -3.52 -9.10 -14.06
N SER A 389 -3.00 -10.31 -14.30
CA SER A 389 -3.75 -11.57 -14.22
C SER A 389 -4.26 -11.83 -12.81
N VAL A 390 -3.39 -11.71 -11.80
CA VAL A 390 -3.75 -11.88 -10.38
C VAL A 390 -4.78 -10.85 -9.95
N LEU A 391 -4.57 -9.57 -10.33
CA LEU A 391 -5.48 -8.48 -10.02
C LEU A 391 -6.89 -8.76 -10.57
N CYS A 392 -7.01 -9.14 -11.85
CA CYS A 392 -8.30 -9.41 -12.47
C CYS A 392 -8.97 -10.66 -11.90
N LYS A 393 -8.21 -11.74 -11.63
CA LYS A 393 -8.74 -12.96 -10.98
C LYS A 393 -9.28 -12.67 -9.59
N ARG A 394 -8.61 -11.82 -8.83
CA ARG A 394 -9.04 -11.43 -7.49
C ARG A 394 -10.40 -10.72 -7.53
N GLU A 395 -10.56 -9.76 -8.42
CA GLU A 395 -11.80 -8.99 -8.55
C GLU A 395 -12.97 -9.85 -9.07
N ALA A 396 -12.71 -10.76 -10.00
CA ALA A 396 -13.70 -11.74 -10.46
C ALA A 396 -14.22 -12.68 -9.36
N ARG A 397 -13.47 -12.88 -8.26
CA ARG A 397 -13.97 -13.63 -7.10
C ARG A 397 -14.84 -12.80 -6.17
N ILE A 398 -14.57 -11.51 -6.07
CA ILE A 398 -15.36 -10.59 -5.25
C ILE A 398 -16.72 -10.34 -5.92
N HIS A 399 -16.74 -10.29 -7.26
CA HIS A 399 -17.95 -10.06 -8.04
C HIS A 399 -18.13 -11.16 -9.09
N HIS A 400 -19.13 -12.03 -8.89
CA HIS A 400 -19.42 -13.16 -9.78
C HIS A 400 -19.97 -12.76 -11.16
N ALA A 401 -20.26 -11.48 -11.40
CA ALA A 401 -20.88 -10.99 -12.63
C ALA A 401 -19.94 -10.97 -13.85
N LEU A 402 -18.61 -10.91 -13.64
CA LEU A 402 -17.62 -10.86 -14.72
C LEU A 402 -16.45 -11.82 -14.46
N HIS A 403 -16.02 -12.52 -15.52
CA HIS A 403 -14.78 -13.30 -15.49
C HIS A 403 -13.55 -12.41 -15.63
N ALA A 404 -12.40 -12.90 -15.18
CA ALA A 404 -11.14 -12.15 -15.13
C ALA A 404 -10.73 -11.56 -16.50
N GLU A 405 -10.89 -12.30 -17.59
CA GLU A 405 -10.58 -11.83 -18.95
C GLU A 405 -11.47 -10.66 -19.40
N GLY A 406 -12.75 -10.67 -19.01
CA GLY A 406 -13.68 -9.59 -19.26
C GLY A 406 -13.26 -8.31 -18.53
N ILE A 407 -12.86 -8.43 -17.27
CA ILE A 407 -12.34 -7.31 -16.46
C ILE A 407 -11.09 -6.71 -17.11
N HIS A 408 -10.11 -7.54 -17.50
CA HIS A 408 -8.88 -7.07 -18.17
C HIS A 408 -9.19 -6.35 -19.49
N SER A 409 -10.12 -6.88 -20.29
CA SER A 409 -10.53 -6.28 -21.57
C SER A 409 -11.19 -4.92 -21.38
N ILE A 410 -12.06 -4.79 -20.37
CA ILE A 410 -12.69 -3.51 -20.01
C ILE A 410 -11.61 -2.52 -19.58
N LEU A 411 -10.73 -2.89 -18.64
CA LEU A 411 -9.67 -2.02 -18.14
C LEU A 411 -8.75 -1.52 -19.25
N LYS A 412 -8.37 -2.41 -20.17
CA LYS A 412 -7.54 -2.09 -21.34
C LYS A 412 -8.22 -1.07 -22.27
N ARG A 413 -9.51 -1.28 -22.57
CA ARG A 413 -10.28 -0.33 -23.40
C ARG A 413 -10.45 1.02 -22.71
N LEU A 414 -10.67 1.04 -21.39
CA LEU A 414 -10.71 2.28 -20.60
C LEU A 414 -9.36 2.99 -20.56
N ALA A 415 -8.24 2.25 -20.43
CA ALA A 415 -6.89 2.78 -20.50
C ALA A 415 -6.62 3.44 -21.87
N ARG A 416 -7.12 2.87 -22.96
CA ARG A 416 -7.06 3.51 -24.29
C ARG A 416 -7.86 4.83 -24.35
N ILE A 417 -9.07 4.87 -23.79
CA ILE A 417 -9.90 6.10 -23.77
C ILE A 417 -9.15 7.25 -23.10
N THR A 418 -8.41 6.99 -22.01
CA THR A 418 -7.63 8.04 -21.34
C THR A 418 -6.60 8.73 -22.22
N ARG A 419 -6.16 8.10 -23.33
CA ARG A 419 -5.20 8.68 -24.27
C ARG A 419 -5.74 9.89 -25.03
N GLN A 420 -7.05 10.10 -25.03
CA GLN A 420 -7.72 11.24 -25.67
C GLN A 420 -8.22 12.28 -24.66
N LYS A 421 -8.01 12.03 -23.36
CA LYS A 421 -8.55 12.88 -22.31
C LYS A 421 -7.65 14.08 -22.01
N PRO A 422 -8.18 15.15 -21.40
CA PRO A 422 -7.38 16.30 -21.01
C PRO A 422 -6.25 15.97 -20.03
N SER A 423 -6.50 15.04 -19.09
CA SER A 423 -5.47 14.53 -18.18
C SER A 423 -5.05 13.12 -18.59
N ASN A 424 -3.78 12.78 -18.32
CA ASN A 424 -3.22 11.48 -18.68
C ASN A 424 -3.98 10.30 -18.06
N VAL A 425 -4.60 10.49 -16.89
CA VAL A 425 -5.29 9.44 -16.14
C VAL A 425 -6.81 9.41 -16.32
N GLY A 426 -7.39 10.36 -17.06
CA GLY A 426 -8.84 10.55 -17.19
C GLY A 426 -9.23 12.02 -17.42
N PRO A 427 -10.46 12.44 -17.10
CA PRO A 427 -11.54 11.67 -16.48
C PRO A 427 -12.25 10.72 -17.46
N ILE A 428 -12.76 9.63 -16.92
CA ILE A 428 -13.56 8.60 -17.60
C ILE A 428 -14.97 8.69 -17.05
N SER A 429 -15.93 9.04 -17.88
CA SER A 429 -17.34 9.12 -17.47
C SER A 429 -17.94 7.73 -17.29
N LEU A 430 -18.98 7.63 -16.47
CA LEU A 430 -19.69 6.35 -16.32
C LEU A 430 -20.33 5.90 -17.64
N ASN A 431 -20.79 6.84 -18.46
CA ASN A 431 -21.33 6.49 -19.78
C ASN A 431 -20.27 5.78 -20.63
N GLU A 432 -19.02 6.23 -20.60
CA GLU A 432 -17.92 5.54 -21.29
C GLU A 432 -17.65 4.17 -20.69
N VAL A 433 -17.70 4.03 -19.36
CA VAL A 433 -17.55 2.71 -18.70
C VAL A 433 -18.65 1.74 -19.15
N ASN A 434 -19.90 2.21 -19.17
CA ASN A 434 -21.05 1.41 -19.60
C ASN A 434 -21.00 1.08 -21.10
N GLN A 435 -20.57 2.02 -21.94
CA GLN A 435 -20.39 1.80 -23.38
C GLN A 435 -19.32 0.74 -23.63
N VAL A 436 -18.15 0.85 -22.97
CA VAL A 436 -17.10 -0.16 -23.07
C VAL A 436 -17.57 -1.54 -22.60
N PHE A 437 -18.33 -1.60 -21.51
CA PHE A 437 -18.95 -2.85 -21.08
C PHE A 437 -19.89 -3.40 -22.16
N ALA A 438 -20.78 -2.58 -22.69
CA ALA A 438 -21.76 -3.02 -23.69
C ALA A 438 -21.10 -3.48 -25.00
N GLU A 439 -20.03 -2.80 -25.44
CA GLU A 439 -19.23 -3.19 -26.60
C GLU A 439 -18.58 -4.57 -26.42
N LEU A 440 -18.06 -4.86 -25.23
CA LEU A 440 -17.32 -6.09 -24.96
C LEU A 440 -18.21 -7.27 -24.54
N ALA A 441 -19.24 -7.00 -23.74
CA ALA A 441 -20.17 -8.00 -23.20
C ALA A 441 -21.40 -8.24 -24.10
N GLY A 442 -21.63 -7.39 -25.10
CA GLY A 442 -22.78 -7.46 -26.02
C GLY A 442 -24.13 -7.14 -25.37
N THR A 443 -24.15 -6.71 -24.10
CA THR A 443 -25.35 -6.41 -23.32
C THR A 443 -25.12 -5.20 -22.43
N LEU A 444 -26.20 -4.49 -22.09
CA LEU A 444 -26.11 -3.40 -21.11
C LEU A 444 -25.86 -3.96 -19.70
N PRO A 445 -25.08 -3.28 -18.86
CA PRO A 445 -24.82 -3.74 -17.50
C PRO A 445 -26.12 -3.72 -16.68
N VAL A 446 -26.39 -4.81 -15.97
CA VAL A 446 -27.45 -4.89 -14.95
C VAL A 446 -27.01 -4.15 -13.68
N ASP A 447 -27.92 -3.94 -12.72
CA ASP A 447 -27.64 -3.19 -11.48
C ASP A 447 -26.41 -3.74 -10.73
N GLU A 448 -26.28 -5.07 -10.63
CA GLU A 448 -25.14 -5.73 -10.00
C GLU A 448 -23.82 -5.47 -10.74
N SER A 449 -23.83 -5.55 -12.07
CA SER A 449 -22.65 -5.25 -12.92
C SER A 449 -22.28 -3.77 -12.85
N THR A 450 -23.26 -2.87 -12.76
CA THR A 450 -23.04 -1.42 -12.65
C THR A 450 -22.33 -1.05 -11.36
N ALA A 451 -22.73 -1.66 -10.23
CA ALA A 451 -22.06 -1.48 -8.95
C ALA A 451 -20.60 -1.99 -8.98
N MET A 452 -20.34 -3.09 -9.68
CA MET A 452 -19.00 -3.63 -9.89
C MET A 452 -18.13 -2.70 -10.77
N LEU A 453 -18.66 -2.23 -11.91
CA LEU A 453 -17.95 -1.36 -12.84
C LEU A 453 -17.44 -0.07 -12.18
N GLN A 454 -18.18 0.42 -11.21
CA GLN A 454 -17.81 1.58 -10.40
C GLN A 454 -16.66 1.34 -9.41
N ARG A 455 -16.29 0.07 -9.18
CA ARG A 455 -15.28 -0.40 -8.23
C ARG A 455 -14.14 -1.18 -8.91
N LEU A 456 -14.02 -1.08 -10.23
CA LEU A 456 -12.94 -1.70 -11.00
C LEU A 456 -11.57 -1.37 -10.40
N PRO A 457 -10.64 -2.35 -10.38
CA PRO A 457 -9.34 -2.18 -9.77
C PRO A 457 -8.53 -1.12 -10.52
N GLY A 458 -7.73 -0.34 -9.79
CA GLY A 458 -6.94 0.74 -10.38
C GLY A 458 -7.73 1.99 -10.76
N LEU A 459 -9.08 1.97 -10.71
CA LEU A 459 -9.91 3.16 -10.89
C LEU A 459 -10.32 3.77 -9.53
N GLY A 460 -10.12 5.08 -9.43
CA GLY A 460 -10.58 5.92 -8.32
C GLY A 460 -11.55 6.99 -8.81
N ARG A 461 -12.23 7.65 -7.88
CA ARG A 461 -13.09 8.80 -8.22
C ARG A 461 -12.22 10.02 -8.52
N LEU A 462 -12.67 10.86 -9.47
CA LEU A 462 -12.03 12.14 -9.75
C LEU A 462 -12.24 13.12 -8.58
N SER A 463 -13.49 13.24 -8.15
CA SER A 463 -13.93 14.02 -7.02
C SER A 463 -15.17 13.36 -6.45
N ALA A 464 -15.62 13.81 -5.28
CA ALA A 464 -16.75 13.17 -4.64
C ALA A 464 -18.12 13.65 -5.17
N GLU A 465 -18.14 14.79 -5.90
CA GLU A 465 -19.31 15.25 -6.66
C GLU A 465 -19.39 14.65 -8.07
N SER A 466 -18.29 14.04 -8.55
CA SER A 466 -18.24 13.46 -9.89
C SER A 466 -18.42 11.94 -9.86
N SER A 467 -19.29 11.45 -10.74
CA SER A 467 -19.34 10.02 -11.06
C SER A 467 -18.13 9.56 -11.88
N ASP A 468 -17.33 10.49 -12.38
CA ASP A 468 -16.21 10.17 -13.25
C ASP A 468 -15.09 9.48 -12.47
N ARG A 469 -14.37 8.65 -13.20
CA ARG A 469 -13.26 7.86 -12.71
C ARG A 469 -11.95 8.28 -13.35
N GLN A 470 -10.87 7.95 -12.69
CA GLN A 470 -9.53 8.09 -13.23
C GLN A 470 -8.67 6.92 -12.75
N PHE A 471 -7.61 6.61 -13.48
CA PHE A 471 -6.62 5.67 -12.99
C PHE A 471 -5.83 6.29 -11.84
N VAL A 472 -5.75 5.58 -10.70
CA VAL A 472 -5.00 6.05 -9.52
C VAL A 472 -3.54 5.61 -9.55
N ASP A 473 -3.17 4.78 -10.53
CA ASP A 473 -1.86 4.18 -10.64
C ASP A 473 -1.36 4.24 -12.08
N ALA A 474 -0.27 4.98 -12.28
CA ALA A 474 0.33 5.18 -13.59
C ALA A 474 0.99 3.90 -14.13
N TYR A 475 1.49 3.01 -13.27
CA TYR A 475 2.07 1.73 -13.68
C TYR A 475 0.99 0.81 -14.26
N ILE A 476 -0.17 0.72 -13.58
CA ILE A 476 -1.32 -0.04 -14.09
C ILE A 476 -1.82 0.54 -15.42
N LEU A 477 -1.97 1.86 -15.49
CA LEU A 477 -2.43 2.54 -16.68
C LEU A 477 -1.50 2.28 -17.87
N ASP A 478 -0.20 2.45 -17.67
CA ASP A 478 0.79 2.31 -18.74
C ASP A 478 0.88 0.86 -19.25
N GLY A 479 0.86 -0.11 -18.33
CA GLY A 479 0.84 -1.53 -18.69
C GLY A 479 -0.38 -1.92 -19.52
N LEU A 480 -1.57 -1.43 -19.15
CA LEU A 480 -2.81 -1.65 -19.90
C LEU A 480 -2.78 -1.02 -21.29
N ARG A 481 -2.18 0.17 -21.43
CA ARG A 481 -2.01 0.80 -22.75
C ARG A 481 -1.00 0.04 -23.61
N GLY A 482 0.05 -0.51 -23.02
CA GLY A 482 0.96 -1.44 -23.68
C GLY A 482 0.25 -2.67 -24.23
N ASP A 483 -0.58 -3.32 -23.40
CA ASP A 483 -1.42 -4.45 -23.81
C ASP A 483 -2.40 -4.08 -24.95
N ASP A 484 -3.01 -2.88 -24.92
CA ASP A 484 -3.88 -2.38 -26.00
C ASP A 484 -3.11 -2.22 -27.31
N LEU A 485 -1.89 -1.66 -27.28
CA LEU A 485 -1.06 -1.51 -28.47
C LEU A 485 -0.61 -2.86 -29.04
N VAL A 486 -0.27 -3.82 -28.18
CA VAL A 486 0.02 -5.21 -28.58
C VAL A 486 -1.16 -5.83 -29.33
N ASP A 487 -2.39 -5.65 -28.84
CA ASP A 487 -3.58 -6.13 -29.53
C ASP A 487 -3.80 -5.44 -30.88
N CYS A 488 -3.52 -4.14 -30.97
CA CYS A 488 -3.59 -3.36 -32.21
C CYS A 488 -2.61 -3.87 -33.28
N LEU A 489 -1.38 -4.21 -32.87
CA LEU A 489 -0.38 -4.75 -33.80
C LEU A 489 -0.71 -6.18 -34.24
N ARG A 490 -1.35 -6.98 -33.38
CA ARG A 490 -1.74 -8.37 -33.69
C ARG A 490 -3.02 -8.46 -34.52
N LYS A 491 -3.94 -7.49 -34.42
CA LYS A 491 -5.25 -7.52 -35.08
C LYS A 491 -5.56 -6.19 -35.74
N VAL A 492 -5.59 -6.16 -37.08
CA VAL A 492 -5.91 -4.95 -37.86
C VAL A 492 -7.28 -4.35 -37.48
N SER A 493 -8.24 -5.17 -37.07
CA SER A 493 -9.59 -4.71 -36.69
C SER A 493 -9.64 -3.86 -35.41
N THR A 494 -8.60 -3.88 -34.59
CA THR A 494 -8.53 -3.10 -33.33
C THR A 494 -7.77 -1.79 -33.49
N LEU A 495 -7.28 -1.47 -34.71
CA LEU A 495 -6.51 -0.26 -34.97
C LEU A 495 -7.31 1.03 -34.71
N PRO A 496 -6.70 2.05 -34.06
CA PRO A 496 -7.30 3.35 -33.77
C PRO A 496 -7.40 4.27 -34.99
N LEU A 497 -7.97 3.80 -36.11
CA LEU A 497 -7.94 4.55 -37.39
C LEU A 497 -8.62 5.93 -37.33
N LYS A 498 -9.59 6.12 -36.43
CA LYS A 498 -10.33 7.38 -36.25
C LYS A 498 -9.94 8.15 -34.98
N ASP A 499 -9.09 7.57 -34.16
CA ASP A 499 -8.68 8.12 -32.88
C ASP A 499 -7.43 8.98 -33.08
N ARG A 500 -7.32 10.07 -32.34
CA ARG A 500 -6.07 10.84 -32.23
C ARG A 500 -5.62 10.87 -30.78
N PHE A 501 -4.53 10.18 -30.48
CA PHE A 501 -4.01 10.11 -29.12
C PHE A 501 -3.20 11.36 -28.79
N ILE A 502 -3.35 11.80 -27.54
CA ILE A 502 -2.61 12.91 -26.93
C ILE A 502 -1.50 12.30 -26.08
N HIS A 503 -1.85 11.38 -25.16
CA HIS A 503 -0.89 10.83 -24.22
C HIS A 503 -0.13 9.62 -24.80
N PRO A 504 1.22 9.63 -24.78
CA PRO A 504 2.04 8.50 -25.23
C PRO A 504 2.05 7.33 -24.22
N LEU A 505 2.59 6.19 -24.64
CA LEU A 505 3.03 5.13 -23.72
C LEU A 505 4.22 5.59 -22.91
N GLY A 506 4.32 5.15 -21.66
CA GLY A 506 5.48 5.24 -20.79
C GLY A 506 6.44 4.05 -20.98
N SER A 507 7.42 3.96 -20.09
CA SER A 507 8.50 2.97 -20.16
C SER A 507 8.03 1.52 -20.07
N LEU A 508 7.01 1.23 -19.24
CA LEU A 508 6.46 -0.12 -19.10
C LEU A 508 5.72 -0.50 -20.38
N GLY A 509 4.85 0.39 -20.88
CA GLY A 509 4.08 0.19 -22.11
C GLY A 509 4.99 -0.07 -23.31
N ILE A 510 6.06 0.71 -23.46
CA ILE A 510 7.10 0.52 -24.49
C ILE A 510 7.74 -0.87 -24.35
N SER A 511 8.19 -1.24 -23.14
CA SER A 511 8.83 -2.53 -22.87
C SER A 511 7.93 -3.73 -23.19
N ILE A 512 6.63 -3.64 -22.85
CA ILE A 512 5.63 -4.68 -23.17
C ILE A 512 5.55 -4.87 -24.69
N VAL A 513 5.40 -3.78 -25.45
CA VAL A 513 5.24 -3.83 -26.91
C VAL A 513 6.48 -4.40 -27.57
N THR A 514 7.67 -3.96 -27.14
CA THR A 514 8.95 -4.48 -27.63
C THR A 514 9.08 -5.98 -27.39
N SER A 515 8.82 -6.44 -26.18
CA SER A 515 8.93 -7.86 -25.81
C SER A 515 7.91 -8.75 -26.51
N GLU A 516 6.68 -8.27 -26.72
CA GLU A 516 5.55 -9.09 -27.17
C GLU A 516 5.33 -9.12 -28.68
N CYS A 517 5.79 -8.10 -29.41
CA CYS A 517 5.41 -7.87 -30.81
C CYS A 517 6.58 -7.50 -31.73
N LEU A 518 7.79 -7.23 -31.22
CA LEU A 518 8.90 -6.72 -32.03
C LEU A 518 10.06 -7.72 -32.14
N ARG A 519 9.74 -9.01 -32.26
CA ARG A 519 10.68 -10.03 -32.79
C ARG A 519 11.06 -9.67 -34.23
N GLU A 520 12.24 -10.08 -34.70
CA GLU A 520 12.81 -9.65 -35.99
C GLU A 520 11.84 -9.82 -37.19
N ASP A 521 11.00 -10.86 -37.18
CA ASP A 521 10.02 -11.15 -38.22
C ASP A 521 8.81 -10.18 -38.21
N GLN A 522 8.49 -9.59 -37.06
CA GLN A 522 7.29 -8.75 -36.85
C GLN A 522 7.58 -7.24 -36.94
N GLN A 523 8.85 -6.83 -36.93
CA GLN A 523 9.25 -5.41 -36.97
C GLN A 523 8.77 -4.70 -38.25
N ARG A 524 8.74 -5.41 -39.39
CA ARG A 524 8.28 -4.85 -40.66
C ARG A 524 6.79 -4.48 -40.64
N ASP A 525 5.98 -5.33 -40.02
CA ASP A 525 4.54 -5.09 -39.86
C ASP A 525 4.28 -3.92 -38.92
N ALA A 526 5.06 -3.81 -37.84
CA ALA A 526 5.00 -2.65 -36.94
C ALA A 526 5.36 -1.33 -37.65
N VAL A 527 6.41 -1.32 -38.47
CA VAL A 527 6.77 -0.15 -39.30
C VAL A 527 5.64 0.20 -40.28
N TYR A 528 5.03 -0.80 -40.92
CA TYR A 528 3.90 -0.60 -41.82
C TYR A 528 2.71 0.06 -41.11
N VAL A 529 2.33 -0.45 -39.93
CA VAL A 529 1.24 0.10 -39.12
C VAL A 529 1.55 1.52 -38.64
N ALA A 530 2.77 1.77 -38.14
CA ALA A 530 3.19 3.09 -37.71
C ALA A 530 3.09 4.12 -38.86
N ARG A 531 3.48 3.73 -40.07
CA ARG A 531 3.38 4.58 -41.25
C ARG A 531 1.94 4.83 -41.67
N GLN A 532 1.06 3.85 -41.54
CA GLN A 532 -0.36 4.00 -41.88
C GLN A 532 -1.06 5.05 -40.98
N LEU A 533 -0.60 5.19 -39.74
CA LEU A 533 -1.20 6.06 -38.73
C LEU A 533 -0.41 7.36 -38.45
N SER A 534 0.72 7.58 -39.12
CA SER A 534 1.61 8.71 -38.80
C SER A 534 0.98 10.08 -39.02
N GLU A 535 -0.02 10.18 -39.89
CA GLU A 535 -0.76 11.42 -40.16
C GLU A 535 -2.01 11.56 -39.27
N SER A 536 -2.79 10.49 -39.10
CA SER A 536 -4.06 10.53 -38.37
C SER A 536 -3.89 10.42 -36.85
N ASN A 537 -2.89 9.66 -36.40
CA ASN A 537 -2.59 9.41 -34.99
C ASN A 537 -1.07 9.39 -34.73
N PRO A 538 -0.39 10.54 -34.81
CA PRO A 538 1.07 10.61 -34.75
C PRO A 538 1.64 10.10 -33.41
N THR A 539 0.93 10.26 -32.29
CA THR A 539 1.33 9.72 -30.98
C THR A 539 1.31 8.19 -30.95
N PHE A 540 0.33 7.54 -31.60
CA PHE A 540 0.33 6.08 -31.74
C PHE A 540 1.54 5.59 -32.54
N SER A 541 1.86 6.26 -33.65
CA SER A 541 3.08 5.96 -34.44
C SER A 541 4.36 6.24 -33.66
N SER A 542 4.35 7.25 -32.80
CA SER A 542 5.47 7.60 -31.92
C SER A 542 5.74 6.48 -30.91
N ASP A 543 4.71 5.88 -30.31
CA ASP A 543 4.87 4.73 -29.41
C ASP A 543 5.51 3.53 -30.10
N ILE A 544 5.07 3.21 -31.33
CA ILE A 544 5.63 2.10 -32.11
C ILE A 544 7.10 2.38 -32.41
N ILE A 545 7.45 3.61 -32.79
CA ILE A 545 8.84 4.01 -33.03
C ILE A 545 9.67 3.92 -31.75
N ALA A 546 9.14 4.36 -30.62
CA ALA A 546 9.83 4.25 -29.34
C ALA A 546 10.13 2.79 -28.98
N ALA A 547 9.15 1.88 -29.20
CA ALA A 547 9.31 0.45 -28.98
C ALA A 547 10.31 -0.20 -29.96
N LEU A 548 10.33 0.22 -31.24
CA LEU A 548 11.31 -0.23 -32.23
C LEU A 548 12.73 0.26 -31.90
N ALA A 549 12.87 1.48 -31.37
CA ALA A 549 14.18 2.07 -31.03
C ALA A 549 14.94 1.27 -29.97
N VAL A 550 14.23 0.57 -29.08
CA VAL A 550 14.82 -0.29 -28.04
C VAL A 550 14.75 -1.78 -28.37
N ALA A 551 14.21 -2.16 -29.53
CA ALA A 551 14.16 -3.55 -29.96
C ALA A 551 15.57 -4.08 -30.28
N ASN A 552 15.83 -5.34 -29.92
CA ASN A 552 17.09 -5.99 -30.22
C ASN A 552 17.14 -6.36 -31.72
N ALA A 553 17.60 -5.42 -32.54
CA ALA A 553 17.68 -5.53 -33.99
C ALA A 553 18.93 -4.81 -34.49
N THR A 554 19.56 -5.35 -35.54
CA THR A 554 20.75 -4.74 -36.15
C THR A 554 20.41 -3.46 -36.91
N THR A 555 19.34 -3.46 -37.71
CA THR A 555 18.87 -2.27 -38.43
C THR A 555 17.39 -2.39 -38.78
N ILE A 556 16.62 -1.34 -38.50
CA ILE A 556 15.19 -1.19 -38.77
C ILE A 556 15.03 0.01 -39.70
N ASP A 557 14.72 -0.28 -40.96
CA ASP A 557 14.43 0.73 -41.98
C ASP A 557 12.98 1.19 -41.88
N THR A 558 12.77 2.43 -41.43
CA THR A 558 11.44 3.04 -41.30
C THR A 558 10.87 3.53 -42.64
N LYS A 559 11.55 3.26 -43.77
CA LYS A 559 11.08 3.51 -45.14
C LYS A 559 10.75 4.98 -45.43
N GLY A 560 11.55 5.90 -44.88
CA GLY A 560 11.38 7.34 -45.08
C GLY A 560 10.21 7.92 -44.32
N MET A 561 9.79 7.28 -43.22
CA MET A 561 8.62 7.71 -42.46
C MET A 561 8.82 9.10 -41.87
N VAL A 562 7.77 9.92 -41.95
CA VAL A 562 7.72 11.25 -41.36
C VAL A 562 6.61 11.26 -40.31
N ILE A 563 6.96 11.55 -39.06
CA ILE A 563 5.98 11.78 -37.99
C ILE A 563 5.97 13.28 -37.69
N THR A 564 4.80 13.90 -37.82
CA THR A 564 4.61 15.32 -37.54
C THR A 564 3.69 15.50 -36.34
N ASN A 565 4.06 16.35 -35.38
CA ASN A 565 3.30 16.58 -34.14
C ASN A 565 3.08 15.29 -33.31
N GLY A 566 4.07 14.39 -33.29
CA GLY A 566 4.08 13.22 -32.42
C GLY A 566 4.53 13.55 -31.00
N GLU A 567 4.15 12.71 -30.04
CA GLU A 567 4.57 12.84 -28.64
C GLU A 567 5.23 11.55 -28.15
N PHE A 568 6.36 11.68 -27.47
CA PHE A 568 7.15 10.58 -26.94
C PHE A 568 7.38 10.79 -25.43
N SER A 569 7.00 9.83 -24.58
CA SER A 569 7.42 9.85 -23.18
C SER A 569 8.93 9.64 -23.06
N LYS A 570 9.45 8.70 -23.84
CA LYS A 570 10.85 8.33 -23.92
C LYS A 570 11.15 7.86 -25.33
N LEU A 571 12.18 8.44 -25.95
CA LEU A 571 12.78 7.94 -27.18
C LEU A 571 14.25 7.63 -26.90
N ASP A 572 14.61 6.35 -26.96
CA ASP A 572 15.95 5.88 -26.66
C ASP A 572 16.62 5.36 -27.93
N LEU A 573 17.54 6.16 -28.47
CA LEU A 573 18.22 5.90 -29.73
C LEU A 573 19.60 5.26 -29.52
N THR A 574 19.94 4.85 -28.29
CA THR A 574 21.27 4.33 -27.94
C THR A 574 21.62 3.00 -28.62
N GLN A 575 20.62 2.27 -29.11
CA GLN A 575 20.83 1.03 -29.88
C GLN A 575 21.25 1.29 -31.33
N GLU A 576 21.13 2.52 -31.83
CA GLU A 576 21.52 2.92 -33.19
C GLU A 576 20.89 2.06 -34.31
N ASN A 577 19.73 1.47 -34.02
CA ASN A 577 19.08 0.50 -34.90
C ASN A 577 18.10 1.15 -35.90
N LEU A 578 17.59 2.37 -35.67
CA LEU A 578 16.62 3.03 -36.56
C LEU A 578 17.29 3.80 -37.69
N VAL A 579 16.79 3.64 -38.92
CA VAL A 579 17.22 4.42 -40.10
C VAL A 579 16.06 4.98 -40.91
N ASN A 580 16.34 6.04 -41.67
CA ASN A 580 15.40 6.70 -42.61
C ASN A 580 14.14 7.31 -41.95
N LEU A 581 14.27 7.89 -40.75
CA LEU A 581 13.16 8.45 -39.96
C LEU A 581 13.27 9.98 -39.89
N THR A 582 12.17 10.69 -40.07
CA THR A 582 12.10 12.13 -39.81
C THR A 582 11.01 12.45 -38.80
N LEU A 583 11.37 13.14 -37.72
CA LEU A 583 10.44 13.66 -36.72
C LEU A 583 10.36 15.17 -36.87
N VAL A 584 9.14 15.72 -37.00
CA VAL A 584 8.89 17.15 -37.23
C VAL A 584 7.92 17.69 -36.19
N SER A 585 8.29 18.77 -35.50
CA SER A 585 7.44 19.41 -34.49
C SER A 585 6.93 18.44 -33.41
N CYS A 586 7.74 17.44 -33.06
CA CYS A 586 7.39 16.46 -32.03
C CYS A 586 7.78 16.94 -30.64
N VAL A 587 7.08 16.44 -29.62
CA VAL A 587 7.43 16.63 -28.20
C VAL A 587 8.08 15.35 -27.68
N LEU A 588 9.27 15.47 -27.10
CA LEU A 588 10.03 14.36 -26.52
C LEU A 588 10.33 14.67 -25.06
N HIS A 589 9.65 13.99 -24.14
CA HIS A 589 9.88 14.22 -22.71
C HIS A 589 11.26 13.75 -22.28
N GLN A 590 11.69 12.57 -22.75
CA GLN A 590 13.05 12.06 -22.55
C GLN A 590 13.65 11.61 -23.88
N LEU A 591 14.81 12.14 -24.24
CA LEU A 591 15.57 11.75 -25.42
C LEU A 591 16.95 11.24 -25.02
N TYR A 592 17.25 9.97 -25.32
CA TYR A 592 18.58 9.41 -25.15
C TYR A 592 19.28 9.38 -26.50
N LEU A 593 20.36 10.17 -26.61
CA LEU A 593 21.11 10.31 -27.84
C LEU A 593 22.05 9.11 -28.07
N PRO A 594 22.22 8.68 -29.33
CA PRO A 594 23.22 7.70 -29.71
C PRO A 594 24.64 8.23 -29.52
N GLU A 595 25.63 7.33 -29.49
CA GLU A 595 27.03 7.71 -29.41
C GLU A 595 27.55 8.21 -30.76
N SER A 596 27.04 7.63 -31.85
CA SER A 596 27.35 7.99 -33.21
C SER A 596 26.21 8.76 -33.89
N GLN A 597 26.50 9.43 -35.01
CA GLN A 597 25.46 10.12 -35.78
C GLN A 597 24.53 9.09 -36.45
N PRO A 598 23.21 9.13 -36.20
CA PRO A 598 22.30 8.16 -36.74
C PRO A 598 22.15 8.29 -38.26
N THR A 599 21.89 7.17 -38.95
CA THR A 599 21.84 7.12 -40.42
C THR A 599 20.48 7.59 -40.93
N ASN A 600 20.46 8.68 -41.70
CA ASN A 600 19.25 9.28 -42.28
C ASN A 600 18.11 9.48 -41.26
N LEU A 601 18.47 9.87 -40.03
CA LEU A 601 17.52 10.19 -38.97
C LEU A 601 17.60 11.69 -38.66
N PHE A 602 16.46 12.37 -38.71
CA PHE A 602 16.39 13.83 -38.52
C PHE A 602 15.28 14.22 -37.56
N LEU A 603 15.59 15.10 -36.61
CA LEU A 603 14.62 15.78 -35.75
C LEU A 603 14.58 17.25 -36.15
N LYS A 604 13.40 17.76 -36.45
CA LYS A 604 13.20 19.13 -36.94
C LYS A 604 12.15 19.85 -36.11
N ASP A 605 12.51 21.02 -35.58
CA ASP A 605 11.59 21.88 -34.82
C ASP A 605 10.96 21.15 -33.61
N CYS A 606 11.65 20.18 -33.02
CA CYS A 606 11.14 19.39 -31.89
C CYS A 606 11.41 20.06 -30.54
N LEU A 607 10.51 19.86 -29.59
CA LEU A 607 10.68 20.23 -28.18
C LEU A 607 11.15 19.02 -27.39
N VAL A 608 12.29 19.15 -26.70
CA VAL A 608 12.85 18.11 -25.83
C VAL A 608 12.85 18.60 -24.39
N SER A 609 12.19 17.90 -23.47
CA SER A 609 12.20 18.29 -22.06
C SER A 609 13.53 17.91 -21.42
N GLU A 610 13.93 16.65 -21.51
CA GLU A 610 15.20 16.15 -20.96
C GLU A 610 16.01 15.39 -22.02
N ALA A 611 17.21 15.90 -22.33
CA ALA A 611 18.15 15.28 -23.27
C ALA A 611 19.31 14.63 -22.52
N PHE A 612 19.55 13.34 -22.78
CA PHE A 612 20.61 12.53 -22.18
C PHE A 612 21.66 12.12 -23.23
N GLY A 613 22.89 11.89 -22.78
CA GLY A 613 23.98 11.42 -23.65
C GLY A 613 24.78 12.54 -24.34
N ILE A 614 24.60 13.80 -23.94
CA ILE A 614 25.36 14.92 -24.50
C ILE A 614 26.75 14.99 -23.86
N SER A 615 27.79 14.96 -24.69
CA SER A 615 29.17 15.11 -24.21
C SER A 615 29.39 16.47 -23.56
N ALA A 616 30.04 16.51 -22.39
CA ALA A 616 30.41 17.75 -21.70
C ALA A 616 31.33 18.65 -22.54
N ALA A 617 32.08 18.08 -23.50
CA ALA A 617 32.96 18.82 -24.40
C ALA A 617 32.21 19.55 -25.53
N LYS A 618 30.97 19.15 -25.83
CA LYS A 618 30.10 19.78 -26.84
C LYS A 618 28.69 19.93 -26.26
N PRO A 619 28.42 20.99 -25.49
CA PRO A 619 27.14 21.16 -24.78
C PRO A 619 25.96 21.55 -25.70
N SER A 620 26.14 21.50 -27.02
CA SER A 620 25.10 21.83 -28.01
C SER A 620 24.47 20.57 -28.57
N LEU A 621 23.21 20.66 -28.99
CA LEU A 621 22.53 19.56 -29.65
C LEU A 621 23.23 19.19 -30.98
N PRO A 622 23.31 17.89 -31.31
CA PRO A 622 23.88 17.45 -32.59
C PRO A 622 23.18 18.06 -33.82
N PRO A 623 23.88 18.24 -34.96
CA PRO A 623 23.32 18.88 -36.16
C PRO A 623 22.08 18.21 -36.77
N TRP A 624 21.87 16.91 -36.52
CA TRP A 624 20.69 16.18 -36.98
C TRP A 624 19.42 16.52 -36.17
N LEU A 625 19.56 17.27 -35.08
CA LEU A 625 18.47 17.94 -34.35
C LEU A 625 18.42 19.41 -34.80
N SER A 626 17.86 19.67 -35.97
CA SER A 626 17.76 21.02 -36.52
C SER A 626 16.63 21.81 -35.85
N SER A 627 16.92 23.04 -35.41
CA SER A 627 15.94 23.94 -34.78
C SER A 627 15.21 23.34 -33.56
N CYS A 628 15.80 22.35 -32.91
CA CYS A 628 15.24 21.74 -31.70
C CYS A 628 15.67 22.50 -30.45
N SER A 629 14.84 22.50 -29.42
CA SER A 629 15.16 23.05 -28.09
C SER A 629 15.15 21.96 -27.03
N ALA A 630 16.12 22.00 -26.11
CA ALA A 630 16.16 21.11 -24.94
C ALA A 630 16.04 21.94 -23.64
N GLU A 631 15.06 21.64 -22.78
CA GLU A 631 14.88 22.37 -21.51
C GLU A 631 15.98 22.00 -20.50
N ARG A 632 16.34 20.71 -20.41
CA ARG A 632 17.41 20.18 -19.55
C ARG A 632 18.34 19.27 -20.33
N ILE A 633 19.63 19.48 -20.12
CA ILE A 633 20.70 18.65 -20.71
C ILE A 633 21.44 17.93 -19.60
N HIS A 634 21.42 16.60 -19.65
CA HIS A 634 22.16 15.72 -18.76
C HIS A 634 23.46 15.29 -19.45
N HIS A 635 24.58 15.87 -18.99
CA HIS A 635 25.89 15.57 -19.54
C HIS A 635 26.40 14.18 -19.13
N MET A 636 27.17 13.55 -20.02
CA MET A 636 27.71 12.17 -19.96
C MET A 636 28.53 11.77 -18.70
N ASP A 637 28.66 12.61 -17.69
CA ASP A 637 29.54 12.35 -16.53
C ASP A 637 28.85 11.86 -15.25
N THR A 638 27.52 11.84 -15.17
CA THR A 638 26.85 11.59 -13.88
C THR A 638 26.56 10.10 -13.64
N LEU A 639 26.64 9.73 -12.36
CA LEU A 639 26.52 8.38 -11.77
C LEU A 639 25.31 7.53 -12.22
N ASP A 640 24.38 8.09 -12.98
CA ASP A 640 23.16 7.43 -13.44
C ASP A 640 23.42 6.40 -14.54
N ARG A 641 24.41 6.62 -15.42
CA ARG A 641 24.86 5.60 -16.40
C ARG A 641 25.39 4.33 -15.73
N ILE A 642 26.01 4.47 -14.55
CA ILE A 642 26.58 3.36 -13.77
C ILE A 642 25.49 2.57 -13.03
N LYS A 643 24.39 3.22 -12.63
CA LYS A 643 23.23 2.56 -12.02
C LYS A 643 22.34 1.86 -13.04
N GLN A 644 22.38 2.30 -14.30
CA GLN A 644 21.59 1.75 -15.41
C GLN A 644 22.36 0.70 -16.21
N ALA A 645 23.69 0.75 -16.23
CA ALA A 645 24.51 -0.37 -16.69
C ALA A 645 24.43 -1.47 -15.62
N ASP A 646 23.95 -2.65 -15.97
CA ASP A 646 23.75 -3.80 -15.09
C ASP A 646 25.11 -4.42 -14.68
N LEU A 647 25.95 -3.61 -14.01
CA LEU A 647 27.34 -3.91 -13.69
C LEU A 647 27.39 -4.85 -12.49
N SER A 648 28.28 -5.84 -12.56
CA SER A 648 28.58 -6.68 -11.41
C SER A 648 29.16 -5.85 -10.24
N PRO A 649 28.99 -6.31 -9.00
CA PRO A 649 29.64 -5.78 -7.81
C PRO A 649 31.11 -5.37 -7.98
N SER A 650 31.89 -6.20 -8.66
CA SER A 650 33.33 -6.02 -8.87
C SER A 650 33.64 -4.93 -9.91
N GLU A 651 32.84 -4.84 -10.98
CA GLU A 651 32.95 -3.81 -12.01
C GLU A 651 32.55 -2.43 -11.45
N LEU A 652 31.49 -2.38 -10.64
CA LEU A 652 31.07 -1.15 -9.96
C LEU A 652 32.17 -0.61 -9.02
N ILE A 653 32.85 -1.50 -8.30
CA ILE A 653 33.99 -1.15 -7.44
C ILE A 653 35.15 -0.59 -8.28
N LEU A 654 35.49 -1.22 -9.41
CA LEU A 654 36.54 -0.75 -10.33
C LEU A 654 36.24 0.67 -10.82
N VAL A 655 35.04 0.90 -11.38
CA VAL A 655 34.63 2.21 -11.90
C VAL A 655 34.68 3.28 -10.81
N THR A 656 34.24 2.93 -9.59
CA THR A 656 34.24 3.86 -8.46
C THR A 656 35.66 4.24 -8.03
N ILE A 657 36.60 3.29 -8.00
CA ILE A 657 38.01 3.54 -7.68
C ILE A 657 38.66 4.44 -8.76
N LEU A 658 38.43 4.14 -10.04
CA LEU A 658 38.94 4.94 -11.16
C LEU A 658 38.40 6.38 -11.13
N LYS A 659 37.10 6.57 -10.88
CA LYS A 659 36.51 7.91 -10.71
C LYS A 659 37.08 8.67 -9.51
N LYS A 660 37.19 8.04 -8.34
CA LYS A 660 37.73 8.67 -7.12
C LYS A 660 39.19 9.11 -7.29
N THR A 661 39.97 8.42 -8.11
CA THR A 661 41.40 8.66 -8.28
C THR A 661 41.72 9.56 -9.48
N PHE A 662 41.10 9.37 -10.63
CA PHE A 662 41.41 10.12 -11.86
C PHE A 662 40.54 11.36 -12.07
N PHE A 663 39.24 11.26 -11.81
CA PHE A 663 38.26 12.27 -12.26
C PHE A 663 37.73 13.19 -11.14
N GLN A 664 38.05 12.91 -9.88
CA GLN A 664 37.76 13.83 -8.78
C GLN A 664 38.96 14.75 -8.49
N PRO A 665 38.73 16.03 -8.11
CA PRO A 665 39.81 16.97 -7.79
C PRO A 665 40.73 16.47 -6.68
N GLY A 666 42.05 16.53 -6.90
CA GLY A 666 43.08 16.15 -5.93
C GLY A 666 44.29 15.44 -6.55
N ALA A 667 45.40 15.41 -5.81
CA ALA A 667 46.65 14.74 -6.23
C ALA A 667 46.71 13.24 -5.86
N GLY A 668 45.70 12.72 -5.16
CA GLY A 668 45.60 11.32 -4.71
C GLY A 668 44.55 11.11 -3.62
N ARG A 669 44.30 9.86 -3.25
CA ARG A 669 43.31 9.46 -2.23
C ARG A 669 43.97 8.66 -1.11
N LYS A 670 43.64 8.99 0.14
CA LYS A 670 44.00 8.14 1.30
C LYS A 670 43.26 6.81 1.21
N GLU A 671 43.89 5.72 1.65
CA GLU A 671 43.33 4.36 1.64
C GLU A 671 41.92 4.31 2.27
N GLU A 672 41.75 4.86 3.48
CA GLU A 672 40.44 4.92 4.15
C GLU A 672 39.37 5.67 3.35
N ALA A 673 39.74 6.72 2.61
CA ALA A 673 38.81 7.50 1.79
C ALA A 673 38.50 6.83 0.44
N LEU A 674 39.47 6.09 -0.11
CA LEU A 674 39.30 5.30 -1.31
C LEU A 674 38.34 4.13 -1.05
N MET A 675 38.55 3.43 0.06
CA MET A 675 37.82 2.20 0.43
C MET A 675 36.45 2.46 1.08
N ARG A 676 36.18 3.69 1.54
CA ARG A 676 34.89 4.06 2.16
C ARG A 676 33.71 3.83 1.20
N GLY A 677 32.73 3.06 1.67
CA GLY A 677 31.50 2.73 0.94
C GLY A 677 31.63 1.63 -0.11
N LEU A 678 32.80 0.99 -0.24
CA LEU A 678 33.02 -0.11 -1.19
C LEU A 678 32.85 -1.51 -0.55
N GLY A 679 32.77 -1.59 0.78
CA GLY A 679 32.66 -2.86 1.53
C GLY A 679 31.27 -3.50 1.47
N ASP A 680 30.22 -2.69 1.29
CA ASP A 680 28.83 -3.16 1.19
C ASP A 680 28.45 -3.62 -0.23
N LEU A 681 29.32 -3.37 -1.22
CA LEU A 681 29.05 -3.62 -2.63
C LEU A 681 29.42 -5.04 -3.08
N ALA A 682 30.38 -5.72 -2.43
CA ALA A 682 30.88 -7.05 -2.83
C ALA A 682 31.48 -7.86 -1.66
N LYS A 683 31.88 -9.13 -1.90
CA LYS A 683 32.56 -10.01 -0.92
C LYS A 683 33.81 -9.33 -0.30
N PRO A 684 34.14 -9.61 0.97
CA PRO A 684 35.32 -9.03 1.62
C PRO A 684 36.61 -9.28 0.82
N GLY A 685 37.37 -8.21 0.53
CA GLY A 685 38.68 -8.28 -0.12
C GLY A 685 38.70 -8.08 -1.65
N VAL A 686 37.54 -8.00 -2.33
CA VAL A 686 37.46 -7.73 -3.78
C VAL A 686 38.06 -6.36 -4.13
N ALA A 687 37.68 -5.32 -3.39
CA ALA A 687 38.23 -3.96 -3.58
C ALA A 687 39.75 -3.92 -3.44
N GLN A 688 40.33 -4.69 -2.52
CA GLN A 688 41.79 -4.76 -2.34
C GLN A 688 42.49 -5.44 -3.52
N LYS A 689 41.89 -6.51 -4.08
CA LYS A 689 42.41 -7.19 -5.27
C LYS A 689 42.44 -6.25 -6.48
N ILE A 690 41.38 -5.46 -6.66
CA ILE A 690 41.31 -4.46 -7.74
C ILE A 690 42.38 -3.39 -7.55
N VAL A 691 42.54 -2.83 -6.34
CA VAL A 691 43.61 -1.85 -6.05
C VAL A 691 45.00 -2.44 -6.32
N ASN A 692 45.26 -3.67 -5.89
CA ASN A 692 46.54 -4.34 -6.14
C ASN A 692 46.81 -4.55 -7.63
N ARG A 693 45.77 -4.88 -8.42
CA ARG A 693 45.89 -5.00 -9.87
C ARG A 693 46.21 -3.65 -10.53
N LEU A 694 45.55 -2.58 -10.09
CA LEU A 694 45.82 -1.22 -10.57
C LEU A 694 47.23 -0.73 -10.21
N LEU A 695 47.80 -1.17 -9.09
CA LEU A 695 49.20 -0.92 -8.74
C LEU A 695 50.16 -1.72 -9.62
N GLN A 696 49.84 -3.00 -9.89
CA GLN A 696 50.67 -3.89 -10.71
C GLN A 696 50.75 -3.41 -12.17
N GLU A 697 49.68 -2.84 -12.70
CA GLU A 697 49.63 -2.25 -14.05
C GLU A 697 50.06 -0.77 -14.08
N GLU A 698 50.64 -0.24 -12.99
CA GLU A 698 51.16 1.13 -12.88
C GLU A 698 50.12 2.24 -13.18
N ILE A 699 48.83 1.94 -13.06
CA ILE A 699 47.73 2.90 -13.20
C ILE A 699 47.57 3.72 -11.92
N LEU A 700 47.78 3.08 -10.77
CA LEU A 700 47.95 3.75 -9.50
C LEU A 700 49.39 3.59 -9.02
N THR A 701 49.86 4.59 -8.29
CA THR A 701 51.10 4.52 -7.52
C THR A 701 50.79 4.70 -6.04
N GLN A 702 51.53 4.01 -5.18
CA GLN A 702 51.36 4.08 -3.74
C GLN A 702 52.51 4.88 -3.13
N GLY A 703 52.18 5.80 -2.21
CA GLY A 703 53.18 6.57 -1.46
C GLY A 703 52.81 6.80 0.00
N PRO A 704 53.79 7.15 0.86
CA PRO A 704 53.55 7.48 2.25
C PRO A 704 52.82 8.83 2.37
N GLY A 705 51.74 8.84 3.16
CA GLY A 705 51.01 10.06 3.55
C GLY A 705 51.18 10.36 5.04
N ARG A 706 50.79 11.58 5.46
CA ARG A 706 50.84 12.02 6.88
C ARG A 706 49.98 11.17 7.84
N SER A 707 49.03 10.38 7.31
CA SER A 707 48.13 9.51 8.09
C SER A 707 47.69 8.33 7.22
N GLY A 708 48.61 7.42 6.91
CA GLY A 708 48.34 6.21 6.11
C GLY A 708 48.77 6.30 4.64
N ARG A 709 48.47 5.24 3.88
CA ARG A 709 48.85 5.09 2.46
C ARG A 709 48.03 6.00 1.57
N ILE A 710 48.67 6.64 0.59
CA ILE A 710 48.02 7.47 -0.43
C ILE A 710 48.21 6.82 -1.81
N TYR A 711 47.11 6.65 -2.53
CA TYR A 711 47.07 6.19 -3.91
C TYR A 711 46.99 7.38 -4.85
N ARG A 712 47.94 7.50 -5.78
CA ARG A 712 48.00 8.59 -6.76
C ARG A 712 47.75 8.03 -8.18
N PRO A 713 46.92 8.68 -8.99
CA PRO A 713 46.71 8.28 -10.37
C PRO A 713 47.97 8.55 -11.21
N ASN A 714 48.37 7.59 -12.04
CA ASN A 714 49.36 7.84 -13.07
C ASN A 714 48.69 8.60 -14.23
N ARG A 715 48.93 9.91 -14.33
CA ARG A 715 48.21 10.78 -15.26
C ARG A 715 48.44 10.45 -16.73
N SER A 716 49.51 9.74 -17.08
CA SER A 716 49.71 9.24 -18.46
C SER A 716 48.70 8.16 -18.87
N GLN A 717 48.04 7.51 -17.91
CA GLN A 717 47.01 6.49 -18.15
C GLN A 717 45.58 7.09 -18.20
N THR A 718 45.43 8.42 -18.14
CA THR A 718 44.11 9.07 -18.08
C THR A 718 43.25 8.75 -19.29
N ASP A 719 43.84 8.67 -20.49
CA ASP A 719 43.10 8.34 -21.71
C ASP A 719 42.62 6.88 -21.72
N ARG A 720 43.45 5.95 -21.24
CA ARG A 720 43.09 4.53 -21.07
C ARG A 720 41.97 4.37 -20.05
N VAL A 721 42.10 5.01 -18.89
CA VAL A 721 41.08 4.99 -17.82
C VAL A 721 39.79 5.67 -18.27
N GLY A 722 39.88 6.74 -19.07
CA GLY A 722 38.74 7.40 -19.69
C GLY A 722 37.95 6.47 -20.60
N LYS A 723 38.63 5.68 -21.43
CA LYS A 723 38.00 4.64 -22.28
C LYS A 723 37.32 3.55 -21.45
N ILE A 724 37.98 3.03 -20.42
CA ILE A 724 37.39 2.00 -19.53
C ILE A 724 36.09 2.51 -18.88
N VAL A 725 36.08 3.75 -18.39
CA VAL A 725 34.91 4.34 -17.74
C VAL A 725 33.81 4.74 -18.73
N ALA A 726 34.17 5.03 -19.99
CA ALA A 726 33.22 5.32 -21.06
C ALA A 726 32.55 4.05 -21.61
N ASP A 727 33.35 3.00 -21.87
CA ASP A 727 32.91 1.76 -22.51
C ASP A 727 32.14 0.83 -21.54
N LEU A 728 32.39 0.95 -20.23
CA LEU A 728 31.78 0.15 -19.16
C LEU A 728 31.71 -1.35 -19.55
N GLY A 729 30.53 -1.97 -19.56
CA GLY A 729 30.35 -3.40 -19.84
C GLY A 729 30.81 -3.88 -21.23
N LYS A 730 31.12 -2.95 -22.15
CA LYS A 730 31.70 -3.25 -23.47
C LYS A 730 33.23 -3.10 -23.50
N SER A 731 33.86 -2.71 -22.39
CA SER A 731 35.29 -2.52 -22.28
C SER A 731 36.04 -3.85 -22.44
N ILE A 732 36.88 -3.92 -23.48
CA ILE A 732 37.82 -5.03 -23.71
C ILE A 732 39.16 -4.82 -22.98
N ASP A 733 39.26 -3.82 -22.10
CA ASP A 733 40.50 -3.59 -21.35
C ASP A 733 40.78 -4.76 -20.39
N PRO A 734 42.05 -5.24 -20.30
CA PRO A 734 42.42 -6.35 -19.42
C PRO A 734 42.02 -6.17 -17.95
N ILE A 735 41.92 -4.94 -17.46
CA ILE A 735 41.51 -4.66 -16.08
C ILE A 735 40.01 -4.82 -15.91
N TRP A 736 39.26 -4.46 -16.94
CA TRP A 736 37.82 -4.67 -16.95
C TRP A 736 37.52 -6.16 -16.92
N GLU A 737 38.12 -6.95 -17.82
CA GLU A 737 37.97 -8.40 -17.82
C GLU A 737 38.40 -9.05 -16.49
N PHE A 738 39.47 -8.53 -15.87
CA PHE A 738 39.91 -8.97 -14.56
C PHE A 738 38.85 -8.71 -13.49
N ALA A 739 38.24 -7.52 -13.47
CA ALA A 739 37.17 -7.19 -12.53
C ALA A 739 35.91 -8.02 -12.76
N SER A 740 35.51 -8.25 -14.02
CA SER A 740 34.37 -9.12 -14.37
C SER A 740 34.57 -10.56 -13.89
N LYS A 741 35.81 -11.06 -13.83
CA LYS A 741 36.15 -12.42 -13.35
C LYS A 741 36.20 -12.54 -11.82
N LEU A 742 36.03 -11.45 -11.06
CA LEU A 742 36.08 -11.43 -9.59
C LEU A 742 34.73 -11.63 -8.88
N THR A 743 33.64 -11.86 -9.62
CA THR A 743 32.27 -12.10 -9.12
C THR A 743 32.17 -13.21 -8.06
#